data_AF-A0A845Y693-F1
#
_entry.id   AF-A0A845Y693-F1
#
_cell.length_a   1.000
_cell.length_b   1.000
_cell.length_c   1.000
_cell.angle_alpha   90.00
_cell.angle_beta   90.00
_cell.angle_gamma   90.00
#
_symmetry.space_group_name_H-M   'P 1'
#
loop_
_entity.id
_entity.type
_entity.pdbx_description
1 polymer ?
#
loop_
_entity_poly.entity_id
_entity_poly.type
_entity_poly.pdbx_seq_one_letter_code
_entity_poly.pdbx_strand_id
1 'polypeptide(L)'
;MTASKTYKDTVNLPKTKFDMRANAVKREPELQTYWEEQQIYDRLSQSNPGKIFILHDGPPYANGSLHMGHALNKVLKDIINKYQLLQGRKVRYVPGWDCHGLPIELKVLQGMKSKERQELTPLKLRDRARQFAIKAVEEQSKGFQRYGVWGDWEHPYLTLNPEYEAAQIGVFGEMFLKGYIYRGLKTVHWSPSSRTALAEAELEYPEGHISRSIYAAFWITKPAEVLQEVLEPFLPNLGVAIWTTTPWTIPGNLAVAVNPELTYAVVEVPSSLTAPEVEEKNEPATDETTDKSENLAPSPKKFQYLLVAAALVEQLAQKLGSELEVKATIKGKDLEHCTYQHPLFDRESEIVIGGDYVTTESGTGLVHTAPGHGQEDFTVGQRYGLPILSPVDYKGNFTKDADQFAGLNVLGEGNGAVIEALTKAGSLLKEEPYNHKYPYDWRTKKPTIFRATEQWFASVEGFREEALQAIASVKWIPAQGENRITPMVADRSDWCISRQRNWGVPIPAFYNKETGEVLLNQETIAHVQAIIAEKGSDAWWELSVAELLPESYRAQSESYDKGTDTMDVWFDSGSSWAAVSSQRTELRYPADIYLEGSDQHRGWFQSSLLTSVATNGCAPYKTVLTHGFTLDEQGRKMSKSVGNVIDPKVIIEGGKNKQAEPPYGADILRLWVSSVDYSSDVPLSNSILKQLSDVYRKIRNTSRFLLGNLHDFDPAQHKVPYEELPELDQYMLHRITEVFAEITEAFESYQFFRFFQTVQNFCVVDLSNFYLDIAKDRLYISSLNSPRRRSCQTVLAVALENLAVAIAPVLCHLAEDIWQYLPYQTAYQSVFESGWVKLEQQWQNPEVATSWNTLRTIRTEVNKVLEQAREQKMIGSSLEAKVLLYFPSEELREQLQAFNPTKTTVATPPEEQVTATVEPEELTPLESEPRGQKGAATQWLTNLGIGINKFYQSNSSLPAQVVLLLAVLIFSKILADVIGVINNLPLLQPFFILVGAGYTVWFLVRYLLFAANRQELSEKIRELKEVTLGEPTPVTVDVQTTKPVSEPPKINHQKTSTVQQTSNIPTEALSEITNNVDELRYLFLASQVGLLDSPKAIESAEYNSKSEILQVGVVKAAGEKCDRCWNYSTDIGIEPEHPTLCERCVSALSDKF
;
A
#
# COMPACT_ATOMS: atom_id res chain seq x y z
N MET A 1 -41.63 -29.01 -48.12
CA MET A 1 -40.17 -28.93 -48.37
C MET A 1 -39.50 -28.52 -47.07
N THR A 2 -39.02 -29.50 -46.32
CA THR A 2 -38.22 -29.30 -45.11
C THR A 2 -36.82 -28.83 -45.52
N ALA A 3 -36.36 -27.71 -44.97
CA ALA A 3 -35.02 -27.19 -45.24
C ALA A 3 -33.97 -28.29 -44.93
N SER A 4 -33.11 -28.58 -45.91
CA SER A 4 -31.94 -29.43 -45.73
C SER A 4 -31.08 -28.87 -44.59
N LYS A 5 -31.00 -29.58 -43.45
CA LYS A 5 -30.12 -29.20 -42.34
C LYS A 5 -28.67 -29.30 -42.81
N THR A 6 -27.89 -28.25 -42.60
CA THR A 6 -26.46 -28.27 -42.94
C THR A 6 -25.69 -29.04 -41.85
N TYR A 7 -24.62 -29.77 -42.19
CA TYR A 7 -23.85 -30.53 -41.19
C TYR A 7 -23.29 -29.64 -40.05
N LYS A 8 -23.12 -28.34 -40.30
CA LYS A 8 -22.75 -27.34 -39.29
C LYS A 8 -23.76 -27.26 -38.14
N ASP A 9 -25.04 -27.50 -38.41
CA ASP A 9 -26.11 -27.47 -37.40
C ASP A 9 -26.06 -28.68 -36.45
N THR A 10 -25.22 -29.68 -36.74
CA THR A 10 -25.00 -30.89 -35.92
C THR A 10 -23.83 -30.77 -34.95
N VAL A 11 -23.19 -29.60 -34.91
CA VAL A 11 -22.07 -29.30 -34.01
C VAL A 11 -22.60 -28.88 -32.64
N ASN A 12 -22.01 -29.40 -31.57
CA ASN A 12 -22.41 -29.13 -30.19
C ASN A 12 -21.89 -27.78 -29.71
N LEU A 13 -22.49 -26.68 -30.19
CA LEU A 13 -22.09 -25.34 -29.82
C LEU A 13 -22.44 -24.98 -28.35
N PRO A 14 -21.65 -24.11 -27.69
CA PRO A 14 -21.93 -23.68 -26.33
C PRO A 14 -23.27 -22.95 -26.21
N LYS A 15 -24.04 -23.23 -25.15
CA LYS A 15 -25.33 -22.58 -24.86
C LYS A 15 -25.36 -22.06 -23.44
N THR A 16 -25.53 -20.76 -23.25
CA THR A 16 -25.70 -20.19 -21.91
C THR A 16 -26.52 -18.90 -21.98
N LYS A 17 -27.30 -18.66 -20.93
CA LYS A 17 -27.99 -17.38 -20.69
C LYS A 17 -27.07 -16.35 -20.02
N PHE A 18 -25.85 -16.73 -19.66
CA PHE A 18 -24.86 -15.85 -19.06
C PHE A 18 -24.32 -14.87 -20.10
N ASP A 19 -24.63 -13.59 -19.90
CA ASP A 19 -24.29 -12.54 -20.86
C ASP A 19 -22.80 -12.26 -20.95
N MET A 20 -22.32 -11.96 -22.15
CA MET A 20 -20.92 -11.58 -22.38
C MET A 20 -20.54 -10.26 -21.70
N ARG A 21 -21.49 -9.33 -21.58
CA ARG A 21 -21.34 -8.07 -20.85
C ARG A 21 -21.95 -8.23 -19.46
N ALA A 22 -21.28 -7.72 -18.43
CA ALA A 22 -21.76 -7.85 -17.05
C ALA A 22 -23.00 -6.98 -16.74
N ASN A 23 -23.20 -5.88 -17.46
CA ASN A 23 -24.25 -4.89 -17.15
C ASN A 23 -24.24 -4.48 -15.65
N ALA A 24 -23.02 -4.24 -15.12
CA ALA A 24 -22.74 -4.15 -13.69
C ALA A 24 -23.60 -3.14 -12.92
N VAL A 25 -23.96 -2.01 -13.54
CA VAL A 25 -24.85 -0.99 -12.94
C VAL A 25 -26.19 -1.57 -12.49
N LYS A 26 -26.70 -2.58 -13.19
CA LYS A 26 -27.97 -3.25 -12.87
C LYS A 26 -27.74 -4.57 -12.14
N ARG A 27 -26.82 -5.40 -12.63
CA ARG A 27 -26.64 -6.77 -12.12
C ARG A 27 -26.02 -6.82 -10.73
N GLU A 28 -25.07 -5.93 -10.40
CA GLU A 28 -24.45 -5.95 -9.08
C GLU A 28 -25.46 -5.58 -7.97
N PRO A 29 -26.30 -4.53 -8.09
CA PRO A 29 -27.37 -4.29 -7.12
C PRO A 29 -28.35 -5.46 -6.96
N GLU A 30 -28.74 -6.14 -8.04
CA GLU A 30 -29.62 -7.32 -7.95
C GLU A 30 -28.99 -8.44 -7.10
N LEU A 31 -27.68 -8.66 -7.26
CA LEU A 31 -26.93 -9.67 -6.48
C LEU A 31 -26.76 -9.23 -5.02
N GLN A 32 -26.54 -7.93 -4.78
CA GLN A 32 -26.46 -7.38 -3.42
C GLN A 32 -27.79 -7.55 -2.68
N THR A 33 -28.92 -7.22 -3.32
CA THR A 33 -30.26 -7.45 -2.77
C THR A 33 -30.51 -8.94 -2.55
N TYR A 34 -30.10 -9.81 -3.46
CA TYR A 34 -30.20 -11.25 -3.26
C TYR A 34 -29.45 -11.73 -2.00
N TRP A 35 -28.21 -11.25 -1.77
CA TRP A 35 -27.46 -11.63 -0.57
C TRP A 35 -28.14 -11.17 0.72
N GLU A 36 -28.73 -9.98 0.71
CA GLU A 36 -29.48 -9.41 1.83
C GLU A 36 -30.77 -10.21 2.10
N GLU A 37 -31.60 -10.45 1.07
CA GLU A 37 -32.85 -11.22 1.17
C GLU A 37 -32.63 -12.66 1.64
N GLN A 38 -31.54 -13.30 1.19
CA GLN A 38 -31.16 -14.65 1.62
C GLN A 38 -30.35 -14.69 2.92
N GLN A 39 -30.07 -13.52 3.50
CA GLN A 39 -29.29 -13.32 4.71
C GLN A 39 -27.95 -14.08 4.67
N ILE A 40 -27.28 -14.10 3.51
CA ILE A 40 -26.09 -14.94 3.29
C ILE A 40 -25.00 -14.60 4.30
N TYR A 41 -24.70 -13.30 4.46
CA TYR A 41 -23.69 -12.83 5.40
C TYR A 41 -24.04 -13.17 6.85
N ASP A 42 -25.27 -12.88 7.30
CA ASP A 42 -25.67 -13.14 8.68
C ASP A 42 -25.61 -14.63 9.02
N ARG A 43 -26.14 -15.48 8.13
CA ARG A 43 -26.08 -16.93 8.30
C ARG A 43 -24.64 -17.42 8.40
N LEU A 44 -23.77 -17.06 7.45
CA LEU A 44 -22.38 -17.51 7.44
C LEU A 44 -21.60 -16.97 8.65
N SER A 45 -21.79 -15.70 9.02
CA SER A 45 -21.10 -15.08 10.15
C SER A 45 -21.36 -15.80 11.48
N GLN A 46 -22.54 -16.42 11.65
CA GLN A 46 -22.96 -17.07 12.89
C GLN A 46 -22.82 -18.60 12.86
N SER A 47 -23.18 -19.22 11.73
CA SER A 47 -23.34 -20.68 11.60
C SER A 47 -22.09 -21.41 11.12
N ASN A 48 -21.10 -20.68 10.57
CA ASN A 48 -19.84 -21.28 10.14
C ASN A 48 -19.18 -22.11 11.26
N PRO A 49 -18.63 -23.30 10.97
CA PRO A 49 -18.20 -24.25 12.01
C PRO A 49 -16.88 -23.86 12.70
N GLY A 50 -16.09 -22.98 12.09
CA GLY A 50 -14.76 -22.60 12.55
C GLY A 50 -14.75 -21.58 13.69
N LYS A 51 -13.52 -21.18 14.07
CA LYS A 51 -13.29 -20.19 15.13
C LYS A 51 -13.74 -18.79 14.67
N ILE A 52 -14.02 -17.92 15.65
CA ILE A 52 -14.27 -16.50 15.40
C ILE A 52 -12.99 -15.86 14.87
N PHE A 53 -13.12 -15.03 13.83
CA PHE A 53 -12.07 -14.16 13.32
C PHE A 53 -12.55 -12.72 13.34
N ILE A 54 -11.73 -11.82 13.88
CA ILE A 54 -12.10 -10.43 14.14
C ILE A 54 -11.13 -9.50 13.45
N LEU A 55 -11.64 -8.84 12.41
CA LEU A 55 -11.08 -7.61 11.89
C LEU A 55 -11.84 -6.45 12.53
N HIS A 56 -11.17 -5.71 13.41
CA HIS A 56 -11.77 -4.52 14.02
C HIS A 56 -11.60 -3.34 13.06
N ASP A 57 -12.72 -2.68 12.76
CA ASP A 57 -12.75 -1.58 11.82
C ASP A 57 -12.23 -0.30 12.48
N GLY A 58 -11.23 0.37 11.91
CA GLY A 58 -10.91 1.73 12.30
C GLY A 58 -11.99 2.69 11.79
N PRO A 59 -12.53 3.56 12.66
CA PRO A 59 -13.70 4.34 12.32
C PRO A 59 -13.33 5.52 11.39
N PRO A 60 -13.80 5.57 10.12
CA PRO A 60 -13.69 6.78 9.31
C PRO A 60 -14.40 7.97 9.96
N TYR A 61 -13.89 9.16 9.72
CA TYR A 61 -14.55 10.40 10.15
C TYR A 61 -15.87 10.63 9.39
N ALA A 62 -16.93 10.92 10.14
CA ALA A 62 -18.25 11.26 9.61
C ALA A 62 -18.33 12.72 9.11
N ASN A 63 -17.51 13.11 8.11
CA ASN A 63 -17.36 14.52 7.72
C ASN A 63 -17.34 14.84 6.21
N GLY A 64 -17.54 13.86 5.33
CA GLY A 64 -17.53 14.09 3.88
C GLY A 64 -17.72 12.83 3.03
N SER A 65 -17.74 13.03 1.71
CA SER A 65 -17.89 11.92 0.75
C SER A 65 -16.67 10.99 0.76
N LEU A 66 -16.90 9.73 0.40
CA LEU A 66 -15.86 8.72 0.24
C LEU A 66 -14.88 9.10 -0.89
N HIS A 67 -13.67 8.57 -0.81
CA HIS A 67 -12.60 8.77 -1.79
C HIS A 67 -11.82 7.48 -1.99
N MET A 68 -10.90 7.43 -2.94
CA MET A 68 -10.16 6.22 -3.28
C MET A 68 -9.41 5.58 -2.10
N GLY A 69 -8.84 6.38 -1.18
CA GLY A 69 -8.27 5.83 0.06
C GLY A 69 -9.28 5.03 0.91
N HIS A 70 -10.53 5.48 1.01
CA HIS A 70 -11.59 4.72 1.70
C HIS A 70 -11.96 3.45 0.95
N ALA A 71 -12.01 3.50 -0.39
CA ALA A 71 -12.26 2.32 -1.21
C ALA A 71 -11.16 1.27 -1.07
N LEU A 72 -9.89 1.67 -1.14
CA LEU A 72 -8.74 0.80 -0.90
C LEU A 72 -8.84 0.11 0.46
N ASN A 73 -9.03 0.90 1.52
CA ASN A 73 -9.12 0.41 2.89
C ASN A 73 -10.27 -0.60 3.08
N LYS A 74 -11.51 -0.21 2.75
CA LYS A 74 -12.69 -1.05 3.00
C LYS A 74 -12.75 -2.29 2.14
N VAL A 75 -12.29 -2.21 0.89
CA VAL A 75 -12.23 -3.39 0.02
C VAL A 75 -11.18 -4.37 0.52
N LEU A 76 -10.00 -3.93 0.98
CA LEU A 76 -9.01 -4.84 1.56
C LEU A 76 -9.56 -5.58 2.79
N LYS A 77 -10.24 -4.86 3.70
CA LYS A 77 -10.90 -5.46 4.87
C LYS A 77 -11.93 -6.52 4.45
N ASP A 78 -12.74 -6.22 3.45
CA ASP A 78 -13.78 -7.12 2.97
C ASP A 78 -13.24 -8.34 2.22
N ILE A 79 -12.17 -8.19 1.43
CA ILE A 79 -11.44 -9.30 0.80
C ILE A 79 -10.97 -10.29 1.88
N ILE A 80 -10.38 -9.79 2.96
CA ILE A 80 -9.93 -10.61 4.09
C ILE A 80 -11.12 -11.30 4.76
N ASN A 81 -12.18 -10.55 5.10
CA ASN A 81 -13.36 -11.10 5.78
C ASN A 81 -14.06 -12.18 4.94
N LYS A 82 -14.29 -11.95 3.65
CA LYS A 82 -14.90 -12.93 2.74
C LYS A 82 -14.04 -14.19 2.59
N TYR A 83 -12.72 -14.03 2.50
CA TYR A 83 -11.82 -15.19 2.50
C TYR A 83 -11.94 -16.00 3.80
N GLN A 84 -11.96 -15.34 4.96
CA GLN A 84 -12.11 -16.02 6.25
C GLN A 84 -13.49 -16.70 6.40
N LEU A 85 -14.57 -16.10 5.87
CA LEU A 85 -15.88 -16.75 5.79
C LEU A 85 -15.85 -18.02 4.93
N LEU A 86 -15.19 -17.99 3.78
CA LEU A 86 -15.03 -19.18 2.91
C LEU A 86 -14.14 -20.26 3.56
N GLN A 87 -13.18 -19.86 4.39
CA GLN A 87 -12.41 -20.78 5.25
C GLN A 87 -13.26 -21.39 6.39
N GLY A 88 -14.55 -21.09 6.44
CA GLY A 88 -15.48 -21.61 7.44
C GLY A 88 -15.33 -20.95 8.80
N ARG A 89 -14.69 -19.78 8.91
CA ARG A 89 -14.62 -19.01 10.16
C ARG A 89 -15.87 -18.17 10.38
N LYS A 90 -16.17 -17.87 11.64
CA LYS A 90 -17.22 -16.93 12.02
C LYS A 90 -16.66 -15.51 11.96
N VAL A 91 -17.15 -14.68 11.06
CA VAL A 91 -16.67 -13.31 10.86
C VAL A 91 -17.82 -12.34 11.02
N ARG A 92 -17.87 -11.64 12.16
CA ARG A 92 -18.77 -10.50 12.36
C ARG A 92 -17.97 -9.23 12.21
N TYR A 93 -18.11 -8.59 11.06
CA TYR A 93 -17.50 -7.29 10.81
C TYR A 93 -18.47 -6.17 11.19
N VAL A 94 -18.09 -5.39 12.20
CA VAL A 94 -18.89 -4.25 12.68
C VAL A 94 -18.23 -2.95 12.18
N PRO A 95 -18.83 -2.28 11.18
CA PRO A 95 -18.32 -0.99 10.72
C PRO A 95 -18.54 0.08 11.81
N GLY A 96 -17.67 1.08 11.85
CA GLY A 96 -17.89 2.22 12.73
C GLY A 96 -17.48 3.57 12.18
N TRP A 97 -17.78 4.62 12.96
CA TRP A 97 -17.55 6.00 12.57
C TRP A 97 -17.12 6.87 13.73
N ASP A 98 -16.17 7.75 13.43
CA ASP A 98 -15.74 8.80 14.34
C ASP A 98 -16.61 10.03 14.11
N CYS A 99 -17.50 10.24 15.06
CA CYS A 99 -18.56 11.22 14.99
C CYS A 99 -18.26 12.50 15.78
N HIS A 100 -17.09 12.64 16.41
CA HIS A 100 -16.77 13.77 17.28
C HIS A 100 -15.72 14.73 16.72
N GLY A 101 -15.50 15.81 17.48
CA GLY A 101 -14.36 16.71 17.35
C GLY A 101 -14.48 17.86 16.35
N LEU A 102 -13.34 18.52 16.20
CA LEU A 102 -13.15 19.72 15.40
C LEU A 102 -13.58 19.63 13.92
N PRO A 103 -13.40 18.52 13.16
CA PRO A 103 -13.78 18.49 11.75
C PRO A 103 -15.26 18.78 11.55
N ILE A 104 -16.09 18.12 12.36
CA ILE A 104 -17.54 18.18 12.25
C ILE A 104 -18.01 19.57 12.71
N GLU A 105 -17.51 20.06 13.85
CA GLU A 105 -17.82 21.42 14.29
C GLU A 105 -17.49 22.47 13.21
N LEU A 106 -16.33 22.38 12.56
CA LEU A 106 -15.94 23.34 11.52
C LEU A 106 -16.85 23.25 10.30
N LYS A 107 -17.21 22.05 9.83
CA LYS A 107 -18.15 21.88 8.70
C LYS A 107 -19.51 22.47 9.01
N VAL A 108 -20.00 22.21 10.21
CA VAL A 108 -21.26 22.75 10.73
C VAL A 108 -21.19 24.28 10.79
N LEU A 109 -20.13 24.85 11.34
CA LEU A 109 -19.93 26.32 11.42
C LEU A 109 -19.77 26.98 10.04
N GLN A 110 -19.02 26.35 9.12
CA GLN A 110 -18.83 26.84 7.75
C GLN A 110 -20.15 26.91 6.98
N GLY A 111 -21.07 25.98 7.23
CA GLY A 111 -22.41 25.97 6.65
C GLY A 111 -23.36 27.02 7.22
N MET A 112 -23.04 27.65 8.36
CA MET A 112 -23.91 28.63 9.04
C MET A 112 -23.71 30.06 8.55
N LYS A 113 -24.79 30.84 8.59
CA LYS A 113 -24.77 32.30 8.40
C LYS A 113 -24.23 33.00 9.65
N SER A 114 -23.66 34.19 9.49
CA SER A 114 -23.02 34.95 10.59
C SER A 114 -23.95 35.16 11.81
N LYS A 115 -25.22 35.52 11.58
CA LYS A 115 -26.23 35.73 12.64
C LYS A 115 -26.53 34.45 13.44
N GLU A 116 -26.58 33.30 12.77
CA GLU A 116 -26.83 32.00 13.42
C GLU A 116 -25.65 31.56 14.31
N ARG A 117 -24.43 32.00 14.00
CA ARG A 117 -23.24 31.73 14.81
C ARG A 117 -23.22 32.53 16.11
N GLN A 118 -23.82 33.73 16.13
CA GLN A 118 -23.87 34.58 17.32
C GLN A 118 -24.84 34.06 18.39
N GLU A 119 -25.87 33.31 17.99
CA GLU A 119 -26.89 32.74 18.88
C GLU A 119 -26.63 31.26 19.27
N LEU A 120 -25.44 30.75 18.96
CA LEU A 120 -25.08 29.34 19.11
C LEU A 120 -24.69 29.02 20.56
N THR A 121 -25.52 28.23 21.24
CA THR A 121 -25.17 27.64 22.55
C THR A 121 -24.44 26.30 22.34
N PRO A 122 -23.70 25.80 23.36
CA PRO A 122 -23.09 24.47 23.29
C PRO A 122 -24.07 23.37 22.87
N LEU A 123 -25.25 23.31 23.48
CA LEU A 123 -26.29 22.32 23.14
C LEU A 123 -26.77 22.43 21.68
N LYS A 124 -27.01 23.65 21.17
CA LYS A 124 -27.40 23.86 19.76
C LYS A 124 -26.29 23.45 18.79
N LEU A 125 -25.02 23.66 19.15
CA LEU A 125 -23.89 23.21 18.33
C LEU A 125 -23.81 21.68 18.33
N ARG A 126 -23.93 21.04 19.48
CA ARG A 126 -23.91 19.57 19.63
C ARG A 126 -25.03 18.89 18.85
N ASP A 127 -26.26 19.40 18.94
CA ASP A 127 -27.39 18.87 18.17
C ASP A 127 -27.14 18.95 16.65
N ARG A 128 -26.66 20.10 16.15
CA ARG A 128 -26.32 20.24 14.72
C ARG A 128 -25.14 19.37 14.29
N ALA A 129 -24.16 19.20 15.17
CA ALA A 129 -23.02 18.32 14.91
C ALA A 129 -23.45 16.85 14.84
N ARG A 130 -24.32 16.39 15.74
CA ARG A 130 -24.97 15.08 15.69
C ARG A 130 -25.71 14.87 14.37
N GLN A 131 -26.59 15.80 13.99
CA GLN A 131 -27.37 15.69 12.75
C GLN A 131 -26.47 15.62 11.51
N PHE A 132 -25.40 16.42 11.47
CA PHE A 132 -24.43 16.38 10.39
C PHE A 132 -23.67 15.03 10.34
N ALA A 133 -23.22 14.54 11.50
CA ALA A 133 -22.50 13.27 11.61
C ALA A 133 -23.39 12.10 11.15
N ILE A 134 -24.62 11.99 11.65
CA ILE A 134 -25.57 10.92 11.27
C ILE A 134 -25.82 10.94 9.76
N LYS A 135 -26.05 12.12 9.16
CA LYS A 135 -26.22 12.25 7.72
C LYS A 135 -24.98 11.77 6.94
N ALA A 136 -23.79 12.13 7.40
CA ALA A 136 -22.55 11.68 6.77
C ALA A 136 -22.37 10.16 6.90
N VAL A 137 -22.70 9.57 8.05
CA VAL A 137 -22.71 8.12 8.28
C VAL A 137 -23.63 7.42 7.28
N GLU A 138 -24.87 7.90 7.10
CA GLU A 138 -25.82 7.32 6.15
C GLU A 138 -25.31 7.34 4.70
N GLU A 139 -24.75 8.48 4.26
CA GLU A 139 -24.19 8.63 2.92
C GLU A 139 -22.97 7.73 2.70
N GLN A 140 -22.05 7.67 3.67
CA GLN A 140 -20.85 6.84 3.61
C GLN A 140 -21.19 5.34 3.68
N SER A 141 -22.12 4.94 4.55
CA SER A 141 -22.59 3.56 4.70
C SER A 141 -23.14 3.01 3.37
N LYS A 142 -24.02 3.76 2.70
CA LYS A 142 -24.53 3.41 1.37
C LYS A 142 -23.40 3.27 0.34
N GLY A 143 -22.40 4.15 0.40
CA GLY A 143 -21.23 4.09 -0.45
C GLY A 143 -20.42 2.80 -0.25
N PHE A 144 -20.16 2.41 1.00
CA PHE A 144 -19.43 1.19 1.32
C PHE A 144 -20.18 -0.08 0.95
N GLN A 145 -21.49 -0.13 1.21
CA GLN A 145 -22.36 -1.24 0.77
C GLN A 145 -22.32 -1.38 -0.75
N ARG A 146 -22.34 -0.27 -1.49
CA ARG A 146 -22.26 -0.30 -2.96
C ARG A 146 -20.94 -0.87 -3.47
N TYR A 147 -19.85 -0.81 -2.70
CA TYR A 147 -18.57 -1.48 -3.03
C TYR A 147 -18.64 -3.01 -2.89
N GLY A 148 -19.78 -3.57 -2.44
CA GLY A 148 -19.96 -5.00 -2.19
C GLY A 148 -19.44 -5.47 -0.83
N VAL A 149 -19.21 -4.52 0.11
CA VAL A 149 -18.68 -4.82 1.45
C VAL A 149 -19.77 -5.42 2.33
N TRP A 150 -19.48 -6.57 2.93
CA TRP A 150 -20.33 -7.18 3.94
C TRP A 150 -19.95 -6.72 5.34
N GLY A 151 -20.96 -6.48 6.18
CA GLY A 151 -20.81 -5.99 7.53
C GLY A 151 -22.16 -5.82 8.22
N ASP A 152 -22.13 -5.59 9.53
CA ASP A 152 -23.30 -5.22 10.33
C ASP A 152 -23.65 -3.75 10.11
N TRP A 153 -24.31 -3.46 8.99
CA TRP A 153 -24.70 -2.09 8.63
C TRP A 153 -25.92 -1.60 9.40
N GLU A 154 -26.69 -2.51 10.03
CA GLU A 154 -27.84 -2.18 10.87
C GLU A 154 -27.42 -1.72 12.26
N HIS A 155 -26.37 -2.33 12.83
CA HIS A 155 -25.86 -2.02 14.16
C HIS A 155 -24.39 -1.56 14.12
N PRO A 156 -24.05 -0.51 13.36
CA PRO A 156 -22.70 0.03 13.37
C PRO A 156 -22.36 0.62 14.73
N TYR A 157 -21.07 0.75 15.05
CA TYR A 157 -20.66 1.49 16.24
C TYR A 157 -20.39 2.96 15.87
N LEU A 158 -20.92 3.89 16.66
CA LEU A 158 -20.69 5.32 16.48
C LEU A 158 -20.06 5.86 17.76
N THR A 159 -19.04 6.72 17.65
CA THR A 159 -18.41 7.29 18.86
C THR A 159 -19.37 8.17 19.68
N LEU A 160 -20.47 8.64 19.07
CA LEU A 160 -21.52 9.43 19.72
C LEU A 160 -22.63 8.59 20.41
N ASN A 161 -22.55 7.25 20.34
CA ASN A 161 -23.55 6.41 20.98
C ASN A 161 -23.34 6.37 22.50
N PRO A 162 -24.40 6.43 23.33
CA PRO A 162 -24.29 6.43 24.79
C PRO A 162 -23.42 5.30 25.36
N GLU A 163 -23.57 4.08 24.84
CA GLU A 163 -22.78 2.92 25.27
C GLU A 163 -21.29 3.06 24.94
N TYR A 164 -20.96 3.68 23.81
CA TYR A 164 -19.58 3.95 23.40
C TYR A 164 -18.95 5.00 24.30
N GLU A 165 -19.64 6.13 24.49
CA GLU A 165 -19.17 7.23 25.33
C GLU A 165 -18.96 6.76 26.77
N ALA A 166 -19.86 5.93 27.31
CA ALA A 166 -19.69 5.33 28.63
C ALA A 166 -18.49 4.38 28.70
N ALA A 167 -18.23 3.58 27.67
CA ALA A 167 -17.03 2.74 27.60
C ALA A 167 -15.76 3.59 27.62
N GLN A 168 -15.75 4.69 26.87
CA GLN A 168 -14.65 5.64 26.82
C GLN A 168 -14.40 6.30 28.18
N ILE A 169 -15.45 6.72 28.90
CA ILE A 169 -15.33 7.22 30.28
C ILE A 169 -14.74 6.15 31.20
N GLY A 170 -15.09 4.89 30.99
CA GLY A 170 -14.50 3.76 31.72
C GLY A 170 -12.99 3.65 31.51
N VAL A 171 -12.54 3.71 30.26
CA VAL A 171 -11.09 3.71 29.90
C VAL A 171 -10.37 4.91 30.53
N PHE A 172 -10.93 6.11 30.41
CA PHE A 172 -10.39 7.31 31.05
C PHE A 172 -10.30 7.13 32.57
N GLY A 173 -11.36 6.62 33.19
CA GLY A 173 -11.44 6.43 34.62
C GLY A 173 -10.39 5.45 35.14
N GLU A 174 -10.21 4.32 34.47
CA GLU A 174 -9.21 3.33 34.84
C GLU A 174 -7.78 3.89 34.70
N MET A 175 -7.49 4.58 33.60
CA MET A 175 -6.19 5.23 33.41
C MET A 175 -5.92 6.30 34.48
N PHE A 176 -6.94 7.08 34.85
CA PHE A 176 -6.84 8.07 35.92
C PHE A 176 -6.58 7.42 37.28
N LEU A 177 -7.32 6.37 37.64
CA LEU A 177 -7.15 5.66 38.91
C LEU A 177 -5.79 4.96 39.04
N LYS A 178 -5.15 4.59 37.93
CA LYS A 178 -3.77 4.08 37.89
C LYS A 178 -2.70 5.18 37.93
N GLY A 179 -3.09 6.46 37.94
CA GLY A 179 -2.18 7.61 37.97
C GLY A 179 -1.58 7.96 36.62
N TYR A 180 -2.10 7.41 35.51
CA TYR A 180 -1.61 7.71 34.16
C TYR A 180 -2.23 8.98 33.58
N ILE A 181 -3.36 9.44 34.12
CA ILE A 181 -3.99 10.70 33.73
C ILE A 181 -3.85 11.70 34.86
N TYR A 182 -3.41 12.92 34.52
CA TYR A 182 -3.29 14.01 35.47
C TYR A 182 -3.58 15.35 34.81
N ARG A 183 -3.84 16.37 35.65
CA ARG A 183 -4.04 17.75 35.22
C ARG A 183 -2.77 18.54 35.52
N GLY A 184 -2.26 19.29 34.56
CA GLY A 184 -1.03 20.06 34.72
C GLY A 184 -1.02 21.35 33.90
N LEU A 185 -0.28 22.35 34.39
CA LEU A 185 0.06 23.55 33.63
C LEU A 185 1.29 23.24 32.79
N LYS A 186 1.13 23.11 31.46
CA LYS A 186 2.24 22.90 30.52
C LYS A 186 2.09 23.78 29.30
N THR A 187 3.20 24.04 28.62
CA THR A 187 3.19 24.60 27.27
C THR A 187 2.62 23.60 26.29
N VAL A 188 1.60 24.02 25.55
CA VAL A 188 0.99 23.21 24.49
C VAL A 188 0.97 24.00 23.20
N HIS A 189 0.92 23.29 22.07
CA HIS A 189 0.52 23.91 20.82
C HIS A 189 -0.91 24.41 20.95
N TRP A 190 -1.08 25.72 20.79
CA TRP A 190 -2.36 26.40 20.88
C TRP A 190 -2.71 26.98 19.52
N SER A 191 -3.94 26.77 19.08
CA SER A 191 -4.49 27.42 17.90
C SER A 191 -5.35 28.62 18.33
N PRO A 192 -4.90 29.88 18.16
CA PRO A 192 -5.73 31.04 18.45
C PRO A 192 -7.00 31.12 17.59
N SER A 193 -6.92 30.58 16.36
CA SER A 193 -8.05 30.54 15.42
C SER A 193 -9.11 29.53 15.85
N SER A 194 -8.70 28.35 16.32
CA SER A 194 -9.60 27.28 16.78
C SER A 194 -9.89 27.35 18.29
N ARG A 195 -9.17 28.19 19.03
CA ARG A 195 -9.25 28.39 20.50
C ARG A 195 -9.16 27.09 21.29
N THR A 196 -8.21 26.24 20.92
CA THR A 196 -8.00 24.94 21.55
C THR A 196 -6.53 24.55 21.49
N ALA A 197 -6.11 23.73 22.45
CA ALA A 197 -4.89 22.96 22.33
C ALA A 197 -4.97 22.01 21.12
N LEU A 198 -3.82 21.77 20.49
CA LEU A 198 -3.63 20.82 19.39
C LEU A 198 -2.54 19.81 19.78
N ALA A 199 -2.73 18.55 19.41
CA ALA A 199 -1.66 17.56 19.45
C ALA A 199 -0.68 17.77 18.27
N GLU A 200 0.53 17.22 18.38
CA GLU A 200 1.53 17.30 17.31
C GLU A 200 1.03 16.70 15.98
N ALA A 201 0.23 15.62 16.06
CA ALA A 201 -0.43 15.00 14.91
C ALA A 201 -1.45 15.92 14.21
N GLU A 202 -1.84 17.03 14.84
CA GLU A 202 -2.79 18.04 14.34
C GLU A 202 -2.09 19.30 13.79
N LEU A 203 -0.76 19.25 13.59
CA LEU A 203 0.01 20.35 13.03
C LEU A 203 0.41 20.07 11.58
N GLU A 204 0.52 21.12 10.80
CA GLU A 204 1.13 21.07 9.46
C GLU A 204 2.19 22.16 9.30
N TYR A 205 3.11 21.93 8.37
CA TYR A 205 4.26 22.80 8.15
C TYR A 205 4.30 23.22 6.68
N PRO A 206 3.57 24.29 6.30
CA PRO A 206 3.56 24.77 4.92
C PRO A 206 4.91 25.36 4.53
N GLU A 207 5.25 25.30 3.23
CA GLU A 207 6.45 25.94 2.69
C GLU A 207 6.28 27.46 2.61
N GLY A 208 7.38 28.20 2.80
CA GLY A 208 7.43 29.65 2.58
C GLY A 208 6.89 30.52 3.71
N HIS A 209 6.77 30.01 4.94
CA HIS A 209 6.47 30.86 6.09
C HIS A 209 7.63 31.81 6.39
N ILE A 210 7.33 33.10 6.53
CA ILE A 210 8.31 34.15 6.84
C ILE A 210 7.95 34.79 8.19
N SER A 211 8.85 34.68 9.16
CA SER A 211 8.76 35.36 10.46
C SER A 211 9.60 36.64 10.47
N ARG A 212 9.24 37.61 11.31
CA ARG A 212 10.07 38.80 11.59
C ARG A 212 11.08 38.44 12.68
N SER A 213 12.29 38.11 12.28
CA SER A 213 13.38 37.74 13.17
C SER A 213 14.07 38.98 13.72
N ILE A 214 14.44 38.96 14.99
CA ILE A 214 15.18 40.04 15.64
C ILE A 214 16.45 39.56 16.34
N TYR A 215 17.45 40.42 16.34
CA TYR A 215 18.59 40.40 17.24
C TYR A 215 18.39 41.54 18.24
N ALA A 216 18.43 41.23 19.53
CA ALA A 216 18.28 42.21 20.60
C ALA A 216 19.36 42.00 21.66
N ALA A 217 19.64 43.01 22.46
CA ALA A 217 20.59 42.94 23.56
C ALA A 217 19.94 43.37 24.88
N PHE A 218 20.20 42.62 25.96
CA PHE A 218 19.73 42.96 27.30
C PHE A 218 20.93 43.36 28.18
N TRP A 219 20.80 44.36 29.03
CA TRP A 219 21.93 44.90 29.80
C TRP A 219 22.36 43.93 30.90
N ILE A 220 23.61 43.48 30.91
CA ILE A 220 24.13 42.71 32.04
C ILE A 220 24.27 43.65 33.24
N THR A 221 23.68 43.27 34.37
CA THR A 221 23.68 44.06 35.61
C THR A 221 24.72 43.55 36.59
N LYS A 222 24.89 42.23 36.71
CA LYS A 222 25.84 41.60 37.61
C LYS A 222 26.49 40.36 36.96
N PRO A 223 27.82 40.22 37.01
CA PRO A 223 28.48 39.01 36.57
C PRO A 223 28.34 37.91 37.64
N ALA A 224 28.44 36.65 37.24
CA ALA A 224 28.62 35.53 38.15
C ALA A 224 29.91 35.69 38.97
N GLU A 225 29.98 35.12 40.17
CA GLU A 225 31.13 35.27 41.08
C GLU A 225 32.46 34.88 40.41
N VAL A 226 32.44 33.81 39.61
CA VAL A 226 33.62 33.30 38.88
C VAL A 226 34.05 34.19 37.70
N LEU A 227 33.18 35.10 37.24
CA LEU A 227 33.44 35.99 36.10
C LEU A 227 33.58 37.45 36.51
N GLN A 228 33.58 37.76 37.81
CA GLN A 228 33.62 39.14 38.28
C GLN A 228 34.83 39.90 37.73
N GLU A 229 36.05 39.36 37.89
CA GLU A 229 37.28 39.98 37.36
C GLU A 229 37.32 40.06 35.82
N VAL A 230 36.64 39.14 35.13
CA VAL A 230 36.64 39.04 33.66
C VAL A 230 35.65 40.01 33.03
N LEU A 231 34.47 40.19 33.63
CA LEU A 231 33.37 40.96 33.06
C LEU A 231 33.28 42.41 33.59
N GLU A 232 33.81 42.69 34.78
CA GLU A 232 33.81 44.03 35.37
C GLU A 232 34.39 45.13 34.44
N PRO A 233 35.45 44.90 33.64
CA PRO A 233 35.97 45.91 32.70
C PRO A 233 34.97 46.34 31.61
N PHE A 234 33.95 45.53 31.33
CA PHE A 234 32.98 45.77 30.25
C PHE A 234 31.65 46.33 30.77
N LEU A 235 31.43 46.34 32.09
CA LEU A 235 30.23 46.88 32.73
C LEU A 235 30.35 48.40 32.94
N PRO A 236 29.24 49.16 32.87
CA PRO A 236 27.85 48.73 32.64
C PRO A 236 27.46 48.64 31.16
N ASN A 237 28.41 48.66 30.22
CA ASN A 237 28.15 48.81 28.79
C ASN A 237 28.01 47.47 28.02
N LEU A 238 27.90 46.35 28.74
CA LEU A 238 27.84 44.99 28.21
C LEU A 238 26.39 44.51 28.06
N GLY A 239 26.04 44.03 26.87
CA GLY A 239 24.74 43.42 26.58
C GLY A 239 24.83 41.92 26.32
N VAL A 240 23.85 41.15 26.78
CA VAL A 240 23.63 39.77 26.33
C VAL A 240 22.83 39.77 25.04
N ALA A 241 23.45 39.35 23.93
CA ALA A 241 22.81 39.37 22.62
C ALA A 241 21.97 38.10 22.41
N ILE A 242 20.68 38.26 22.17
CA ILE A 242 19.74 37.18 21.88
C ILE A 242 19.25 37.26 20.44
N TRP A 243 18.75 36.14 19.96
CA TRP A 243 18.05 36.03 18.68
C TRP A 243 16.71 35.34 18.87
N THR A 244 15.66 35.83 18.21
CA THR A 244 14.36 35.17 18.18
C THR A 244 13.59 35.44 16.89
N THR A 245 12.82 34.45 16.44
CA THR A 245 11.86 34.58 15.33
C THR A 245 10.47 35.01 15.81
N THR A 246 10.26 35.08 17.13
CA THR A 246 8.97 35.41 17.77
C THR A 246 9.10 36.63 18.70
N PRO A 247 9.25 37.86 18.17
CA PRO A 247 9.35 39.09 18.98
C PRO A 247 8.25 39.21 20.04
N TRP A 248 7.03 38.78 19.73
CA TRP A 248 5.90 38.78 20.67
C TRP A 248 6.14 38.00 21.97
N THR A 249 7.14 37.11 22.03
CA THR A 249 7.48 36.34 23.25
C THR A 249 8.38 37.10 24.23
N ILE A 250 9.01 38.21 23.81
CA ILE A 250 9.94 38.99 24.66
C ILE A 250 9.30 39.46 25.97
N PRO A 251 8.04 39.96 26.03
CA PRO A 251 7.41 40.29 27.31
C PRO A 251 7.39 39.13 28.33
N GLY A 252 7.37 37.89 27.86
CA GLY A 252 7.42 36.68 28.69
C GLY A 252 8.83 36.21 29.07
N ASN A 253 9.90 36.92 28.68
CA ASN A 253 11.27 36.51 28.94
C ASN A 253 11.64 36.55 30.43
N LEU A 254 12.10 35.43 30.98
CA LEU A 254 12.50 35.31 32.39
C LEU A 254 13.93 34.81 32.60
N ALA A 255 14.60 34.38 31.53
CA ALA A 255 16.00 34.01 31.56
C ALA A 255 16.62 34.09 30.17
N VAL A 256 17.94 33.97 30.09
CA VAL A 256 18.65 33.67 28.84
C VAL A 256 19.40 32.36 29.02
N ALA A 257 19.11 31.38 28.17
CA ALA A 257 19.74 30.08 28.19
C ALA A 257 21.04 30.05 27.38
N VAL A 258 22.06 29.41 27.96
CA VAL A 258 23.35 29.11 27.32
C VAL A 258 23.63 27.61 27.33
N ASN A 259 24.49 27.16 26.41
CA ASN A 259 25.02 25.80 26.42
C ASN A 259 26.28 25.76 27.31
N PRO A 260 26.38 24.85 28.29
CA PRO A 260 27.50 24.84 29.22
C PRO A 260 28.83 24.50 28.54
N GLU A 261 28.78 23.77 27.42
CA GLU A 261 29.95 23.29 26.68
C GLU A 261 30.45 24.24 25.59
N LEU A 262 29.65 25.23 25.18
CA LEU A 262 30.09 26.20 24.19
C LEU A 262 31.03 27.25 24.80
N THR A 263 31.85 27.84 23.94
CA THR A 263 32.66 29.02 24.28
C THR A 263 31.94 30.27 23.78
N TYR A 264 31.86 31.27 24.64
CA TYR A 264 31.27 32.57 24.41
C TYR A 264 32.36 33.63 24.35
N ALA A 265 32.08 34.75 23.68
CA ALA A 265 32.98 35.86 23.48
C ALA A 265 32.30 37.17 23.88
N VAL A 266 33.05 38.03 24.58
CA VAL A 266 32.73 39.45 24.69
C VAL A 266 33.31 40.14 23.47
N VAL A 267 32.46 40.74 22.65
CA VAL A 267 32.86 41.46 21.43
C VAL A 267 32.62 42.95 21.56
N GLU A 268 33.54 43.76 21.07
CA GLU A 268 33.35 45.21 20.93
C GLU A 268 32.54 45.52 19.68
N VAL A 269 31.58 46.44 19.80
CA VAL A 269 30.66 46.83 18.74
C VAL A 269 30.92 48.28 18.32
N PRO A 270 31.08 48.58 17.02
CA PRO A 270 31.25 49.95 16.54
C PRO A 270 30.02 50.83 16.84
N SER A 271 30.27 52.10 17.14
CA SER A 271 29.26 53.12 17.52
C SER A 271 28.11 53.32 16.50
N SER A 272 28.25 52.79 15.30
CA SER A 272 27.30 52.87 14.17
C SER A 272 26.14 51.87 14.23
N LEU A 273 26.19 50.85 15.09
CA LEU A 273 25.17 49.77 15.15
C LEU A 273 23.97 50.05 16.06
N THR A 274 23.97 51.16 16.81
CA THR A 274 22.87 51.51 17.74
C THR A 274 21.98 52.61 17.13
N ALA A 275 21.19 52.25 16.11
CA ALA A 275 20.09 53.00 15.45
C ALA A 275 20.36 54.45 14.91
N PRO A 276 19.60 54.91 13.89
CA PRO A 276 19.97 56.06 13.06
C PRO A 276 19.66 57.42 13.69
N GLU A 277 20.43 58.45 13.31
CA GLU A 277 20.16 59.86 13.61
C GLU A 277 18.75 60.25 13.11
N VAL A 278 17.90 60.72 14.01
CA VAL A 278 16.63 61.36 13.63
C VAL A 278 16.98 62.74 13.08
N GLU A 279 16.80 62.95 11.78
CA GLU A 279 16.87 64.29 11.17
C GLU A 279 15.79 65.19 11.79
N GLU A 280 16.21 66.18 12.59
CA GLU A 280 15.36 67.31 12.96
C GLU A 280 15.02 68.12 11.70
N LYS A 281 13.77 68.04 11.27
CA LYS A 281 13.22 68.99 10.30
C LYS A 281 13.15 70.37 10.95
N ASN A 282 14.05 71.25 10.53
CA ASN A 282 13.96 72.69 10.75
C ASN A 282 12.68 73.25 10.11
N GLU A 283 11.67 73.57 10.91
CA GLU A 283 10.62 74.53 10.55
C GLU A 283 10.98 75.92 11.10
N PRO A 284 10.74 77.00 10.35
CA PRO A 284 11.14 78.34 10.74
C PRO A 284 10.22 78.92 11.82
N ALA A 285 10.85 79.62 12.75
CA ALA A 285 10.24 80.31 13.89
C ALA A 285 9.15 81.32 13.48
N THR A 286 8.05 81.30 14.24
CA THR A 286 7.23 82.49 14.52
C THR A 286 7.10 82.66 16.03
N ASP A 287 7.59 83.80 16.48
CA ASP A 287 7.46 84.44 17.80
C ASP A 287 6.09 84.23 18.48
N GLU A 288 6.07 83.87 19.78
CA GLU A 288 6.08 84.82 20.92
C GLU A 288 5.65 84.11 22.25
N THR A 289 6.54 84.14 23.24
CA THR A 289 6.28 84.17 24.71
C THR A 289 5.53 83.02 25.41
N THR A 290 6.24 82.18 26.17
CA THR A 290 6.40 82.30 27.64
C THR A 290 7.18 81.12 28.23
N ASP A 291 8.01 81.49 29.20
CA ASP A 291 9.03 80.73 29.91
C ASP A 291 8.45 79.64 30.84
N LYS A 292 8.80 78.37 30.61
CA LYS A 292 8.92 77.32 31.64
C LYS A 292 9.96 76.27 31.23
N SER A 293 11.06 76.27 31.97
CA SER A 293 12.04 75.19 32.05
C SER A 293 11.38 73.87 32.44
N GLU A 294 11.58 72.79 31.67
CA GLU A 294 11.46 71.41 32.17
C GLU A 294 12.26 70.44 31.27
N ASN A 295 13.32 69.88 31.86
CA ASN A 295 13.93 68.57 31.61
C ASN A 295 14.11 68.10 30.15
N LEU A 296 15.32 68.31 29.60
CA LEU A 296 15.83 67.50 28.50
C LEU A 296 15.90 66.02 28.94
N ALA A 297 15.22 65.15 28.20
CA ALA A 297 15.31 63.70 28.38
C ALA A 297 16.76 63.21 28.18
N PRO A 298 17.26 62.26 28.99
CA PRO A 298 18.60 61.72 28.82
C PRO A 298 18.72 60.92 27.51
N SER A 299 19.85 61.06 26.83
CA SER A 299 20.22 60.30 25.63
C SER A 299 20.18 58.78 25.89
N PRO A 300 19.74 57.94 24.92
CA PRO A 300 19.65 56.49 25.13
C PRO A 300 21.04 55.88 25.40
N LYS A 301 21.14 55.02 26.42
CA LYS A 301 22.34 54.22 26.71
C LYS A 301 22.64 53.31 25.51
N LYS A 302 23.91 53.20 25.10
CA LYS A 302 24.37 52.44 23.92
C LYS A 302 25.28 51.28 24.32
N PHE A 303 25.06 50.09 23.75
CA PHE A 303 25.92 48.93 23.99
C PHE A 303 27.28 49.14 23.33
N GLN A 304 28.36 49.04 24.11
CA GLN A 304 29.74 49.04 23.58
C GLN A 304 30.26 47.62 23.40
N TYR A 305 29.76 46.69 24.23
CA TYR A 305 30.16 45.29 24.22
C TYR A 305 28.94 44.38 24.14
N LEU A 306 29.05 43.25 23.44
CA LEU A 306 28.04 42.20 23.39
C LEU A 306 28.64 40.85 23.79
N LEU A 307 27.85 40.05 24.49
CA LEU A 307 28.13 38.64 24.75
C LEU A 307 27.43 37.79 23.67
N VAL A 308 28.21 37.01 22.93
CA VAL A 308 27.76 36.13 21.83
C VAL A 308 28.51 34.80 21.88
N ALA A 309 28.02 33.74 21.23
CA ALA A 309 28.82 32.53 21.07
C ALA A 309 30.03 32.79 20.18
N ALA A 310 31.21 32.33 20.62
CA ALA A 310 32.49 32.63 19.95
C ALA A 310 32.53 32.13 18.50
N ALA A 311 31.91 30.97 18.23
CA ALA A 311 31.82 30.40 16.88
C ALA A 311 30.93 31.22 15.92
N LEU A 312 30.06 32.10 16.43
CA LEU A 312 29.11 32.88 15.65
C LEU A 312 29.59 34.31 15.37
N VAL A 313 30.75 34.73 15.88
CA VAL A 313 31.24 36.11 15.77
C VAL A 313 31.36 36.56 14.31
N GLU A 314 31.96 35.73 13.43
CA GLU A 314 32.13 36.08 12.02
C GLU A 314 30.77 36.20 11.29
N GLN A 315 29.85 35.27 11.54
CA GLN A 315 28.51 35.30 10.96
C GLN A 315 27.71 36.51 11.46
N LEU A 316 27.81 36.84 12.75
CA LEU A 316 27.16 38.01 13.34
C LEU A 316 27.76 39.32 12.82
N ALA A 317 29.07 39.38 12.62
CA ALA A 317 29.74 40.54 12.02
C ALA A 317 29.19 40.81 10.61
N GLN A 318 29.07 39.76 9.78
CA GLN A 318 28.45 39.85 8.45
C GLN A 318 26.97 40.26 8.53
N LYS A 319 26.21 39.67 9.46
CA LYS A 319 24.78 39.98 9.62
C LYS A 319 24.54 41.39 10.10
N LEU A 320 25.28 41.87 11.08
CA LEU A 320 25.16 43.23 11.59
C LEU A 320 25.78 44.24 10.62
N GLY A 321 26.68 43.81 9.74
CA GLY A 321 27.36 44.69 8.78
C GLY A 321 28.45 45.52 9.47
N SER A 322 29.15 44.94 10.44
CA SER A 322 30.21 45.61 11.21
C SER A 322 31.25 44.62 11.71
N GLU A 323 32.48 45.08 11.88
CA GLU A 323 33.54 44.26 12.47
C GLU A 323 33.30 44.10 13.97
N LEU A 324 33.37 42.86 14.47
CA LEU A 324 33.25 42.52 15.88
C LEU A 324 34.60 42.03 16.40
N GLU A 325 35.22 42.79 17.30
CA GLU A 325 36.52 42.44 17.86
C GLU A 325 36.35 41.67 19.18
N VAL A 326 36.90 40.47 19.28
CA VAL A 326 36.85 39.66 20.51
C VAL A 326 37.78 40.24 21.58
N LYS A 327 37.23 40.62 22.74
CA LYS A 327 37.97 41.16 23.89
C LYS A 327 38.22 40.13 24.99
N ALA A 328 37.30 39.18 25.16
CA ALA A 328 37.42 38.10 26.13
C ALA A 328 36.68 36.85 25.63
N THR A 329 37.07 35.67 26.15
CA THR A 329 36.37 34.40 25.90
C THR A 329 36.05 33.71 27.22
N ILE A 330 34.88 33.08 27.28
CA ILE A 330 34.26 32.57 28.50
C ILE A 330 33.63 31.21 28.18
N LYS A 331 33.72 30.23 29.09
CA LYS A 331 33.01 28.95 28.93
C LYS A 331 31.55 29.14 29.36
N GLY A 332 30.60 28.56 28.62
CA GLY A 332 29.17 28.74 28.88
C GLY A 332 28.73 28.39 30.29
N LYS A 333 29.31 27.34 30.88
CA LYS A 333 29.04 26.96 32.27
C LYS A 333 29.33 28.07 33.29
N ASP A 334 30.30 28.94 33.00
CA ASP A 334 30.74 29.98 33.93
C ASP A 334 29.82 31.23 33.85
N LEU A 335 28.96 31.32 32.83
CA LEU A 335 27.97 32.40 32.66
C LEU A 335 26.73 32.20 33.52
N GLU A 336 26.53 31.01 34.09
CA GLU A 336 25.40 30.69 34.96
C GLU A 336 25.31 31.69 36.12
N HIS A 337 24.11 32.19 36.41
CA HIS A 337 23.82 33.21 37.44
C HIS A 337 24.36 34.62 37.17
N CYS A 338 24.90 34.91 35.98
CA CYS A 338 24.98 36.32 35.54
C CYS A 338 23.55 36.89 35.46
N THR A 339 23.33 38.12 35.93
CA THR A 339 22.03 38.78 35.85
C THR A 339 21.99 39.85 34.77
N TYR A 340 20.83 40.05 34.18
CA TYR A 340 20.57 41.11 33.21
C TYR A 340 19.24 41.82 33.49
N GLN A 341 19.14 43.06 33.05
CA GLN A 341 17.92 43.85 33.08
C GLN A 341 17.09 43.60 31.82
N HIS A 342 15.82 43.26 32.00
CA HIS A 342 14.88 43.14 30.91
C HIS A 342 14.67 44.51 30.21
N PRO A 343 14.71 44.59 28.87
CA PRO A 343 14.75 45.87 28.16
C PRO A 343 13.44 46.68 28.19
N LEU A 344 12.31 46.02 28.46
CA LEU A 344 10.97 46.62 28.40
C LEU A 344 10.22 46.65 29.73
N PHE A 345 10.72 45.93 30.74
CA PHE A 345 10.03 45.76 32.03
C PHE A 345 11.06 45.93 33.13
N ASP A 346 10.63 46.47 34.28
CA ASP A 346 11.48 46.59 35.46
C ASP A 346 11.63 45.21 36.14
N ARG A 347 12.40 44.34 35.48
CA ARG A 347 12.63 42.95 35.87
C ARG A 347 14.09 42.59 35.63
N GLU A 348 14.74 42.13 36.68
CA GLU A 348 16.06 41.49 36.60
C GLU A 348 15.87 39.98 36.42
N SER A 349 16.74 39.35 35.63
CA SER A 349 16.64 37.92 35.26
C SER A 349 18.03 37.30 35.11
N GLU A 350 18.12 35.98 35.21
CA GLU A 350 19.39 35.26 35.20
C GLU A 350 19.72 34.62 33.84
N ILE A 351 21.02 34.47 33.59
CA ILE A 351 21.54 33.54 32.58
C ILE A 351 21.56 32.14 33.19
N VAL A 352 20.94 31.19 32.50
CA VAL A 352 20.73 29.81 32.98
C VAL A 352 21.35 28.79 32.02
N ILE A 353 21.59 27.57 32.51
CA ILE A 353 22.04 26.47 31.67
C ILE A 353 20.82 25.82 31.00
N GLY A 354 20.72 26.01 29.68
CA GLY A 354 19.70 25.36 28.86
C GLY A 354 20.06 23.89 28.61
N GLY A 355 21.04 23.69 27.73
CA GLY A 355 21.50 22.38 27.27
C GLY A 355 21.79 22.39 25.76
N ASP A 356 21.64 21.22 25.12
CA ASP A 356 22.08 21.00 23.74
C ASP A 356 21.17 21.64 22.67
N TYR A 357 19.98 22.11 23.04
CA TYR A 357 19.10 22.86 22.13
C TYR A 357 19.63 24.27 21.82
N VAL A 358 20.57 24.78 22.62
CA VAL A 358 21.30 26.00 22.33
C VAL A 358 22.53 25.63 21.48
N THR A 359 22.48 25.97 20.19
CA THR A 359 23.50 25.58 19.19
C THR A 359 24.20 26.80 18.58
N THR A 360 25.22 26.53 17.74
CA THR A 360 25.93 27.55 16.95
C THR A 360 25.57 27.49 15.46
N GLU A 361 24.42 26.92 15.10
CA GLU A 361 23.98 26.84 13.70
C GLU A 361 23.33 28.15 13.22
N SER A 362 22.68 28.89 14.13
CA SER A 362 22.00 30.16 13.82
C SER A 362 21.81 31.03 15.08
N GLY A 363 21.48 32.30 14.87
CA GLY A 363 21.24 33.26 15.95
C GLY A 363 22.51 33.80 16.59
N THR A 364 22.52 33.92 17.92
CA THR A 364 23.65 34.43 18.72
C THR A 364 24.32 33.37 19.58
N GLY A 365 23.72 32.18 19.69
CA GLY A 365 24.11 31.14 20.65
C GLY A 365 23.68 31.43 22.09
N LEU A 366 22.86 32.47 22.30
CA LEU A 366 22.14 32.75 23.55
C LEU A 366 20.65 32.85 23.25
N VAL A 367 19.85 32.02 23.91
CA VAL A 367 18.43 31.87 23.62
C VAL A 367 17.63 32.53 24.73
N HIS A 368 16.83 33.54 24.39
CA HIS A 368 15.90 34.12 25.37
C HIS A 368 14.89 33.04 25.78
N THR A 369 14.57 32.94 27.07
CA THR A 369 13.72 31.88 27.63
C THR A 369 12.44 32.49 28.17
N ALA A 370 11.31 32.08 27.59
CA ALA A 370 9.96 32.45 28.01
C ALA A 370 9.16 31.18 28.36
N PRO A 371 9.18 30.72 29.64
CA PRO A 371 8.62 29.43 30.05
C PRO A 371 7.14 29.21 29.67
N GLY A 372 6.36 30.27 29.46
CA GLY A 372 4.98 30.17 28.99
C GLY A 372 4.80 29.90 27.49
N HIS A 373 5.87 29.94 26.69
CA HIS A 373 5.81 30.02 25.22
C HIS A 373 6.82 29.13 24.47
N GLY A 374 7.46 28.18 25.14
CA GLY A 374 8.35 27.19 24.51
C GLY A 374 8.47 25.93 25.36
N GLN A 375 8.64 24.76 24.73
CA GLN A 375 8.70 23.48 25.44
C GLN A 375 10.02 23.29 26.19
N GLU A 376 11.13 23.61 25.52
CA GLU A 376 12.47 23.65 26.09
C GLU A 376 12.52 24.74 27.18
N ASP A 377 11.95 25.91 26.89
CA ASP A 377 11.86 27.02 27.84
C ASP A 377 11.10 26.66 29.11
N PHE A 378 9.99 25.93 28.97
CA PHE A 378 9.22 25.43 30.09
C PHE A 378 10.05 24.47 30.95
N THR A 379 10.77 23.55 30.30
CA THR A 379 11.61 22.54 30.98
C THR A 379 12.76 23.19 31.75
N VAL A 380 13.45 24.16 31.13
CA VAL A 380 14.50 24.94 31.78
C VAL A 380 13.93 25.82 32.89
N GLY A 381 12.79 26.47 32.65
CA GLY A 381 12.07 27.24 33.66
C GLY A 381 11.73 26.40 34.89
N GLN A 382 11.24 25.17 34.71
CA GLN A 382 10.99 24.26 35.82
C GLN A 382 12.26 23.87 36.57
N ARG A 383 13.37 23.59 35.86
CA ARG A 383 14.67 23.25 36.47
C ARG A 383 15.16 24.34 37.43
N TYR A 384 14.98 25.60 37.06
CA TYR A 384 15.42 26.76 37.84
C TYR A 384 14.31 27.38 38.71
N GLY A 385 13.12 26.79 38.75
CA GLY A 385 11.99 27.31 39.54
C GLY A 385 11.45 28.66 39.06
N LEU A 386 11.60 28.99 37.77
CA LEU A 386 11.07 30.21 37.17
C LEU A 386 9.54 30.18 37.09
N PRO A 387 8.84 31.32 37.27
CA PRO A 387 7.39 31.38 37.10
C PRO A 387 7.00 31.10 35.63
N ILE A 388 5.87 30.42 35.43
CA ILE A 388 5.35 30.12 34.08
C ILE A 388 4.52 31.31 33.59
N LEU A 389 5.22 32.41 33.25
CA LEU A 389 4.58 33.63 32.75
C LEU A 389 4.11 33.44 31.30
N SER A 390 2.80 33.54 31.07
CA SER A 390 2.18 33.45 29.73
C SER A 390 1.27 34.64 29.48
N PRO A 391 1.80 35.82 29.09
CA PRO A 391 1.03 37.06 28.98
C PRO A 391 0.12 37.10 27.74
N VAL A 392 -0.40 35.96 27.28
CA VAL A 392 -1.25 35.81 26.08
C VAL A 392 -2.52 35.03 26.41
N ASP A 393 -3.66 35.56 26.00
CA ASP A 393 -4.98 34.95 26.19
C ASP A 393 -5.29 33.85 25.15
N TYR A 394 -6.44 33.20 25.30
CA TYR A 394 -6.89 32.11 24.42
C TYR A 394 -7.18 32.55 22.97
N LYS A 395 -7.31 33.86 22.69
CA LYS A 395 -7.49 34.43 21.34
C LYS A 395 -6.17 34.81 20.70
N GLY A 396 -5.05 34.63 21.40
CA GLY A 396 -3.74 35.09 20.95
C GLY A 396 -3.56 36.60 21.11
N ASN A 397 -4.27 37.24 22.04
CA ASN A 397 -4.06 38.64 22.38
C ASN A 397 -3.24 38.75 23.67
N PHE A 398 -2.39 39.77 23.76
CA PHE A 398 -1.70 40.06 25.01
C PHE A 398 -2.69 40.37 26.15
N THR A 399 -2.43 39.80 27.32
CA THR A 399 -3.17 40.07 28.57
C THR A 399 -2.66 41.34 29.25
N LYS A 400 -3.24 41.68 30.41
CA LYS A 400 -2.75 42.79 31.23
C LYS A 400 -1.32 42.59 31.73
N ASP A 401 -0.84 41.34 31.79
CA ASP A 401 0.52 41.02 32.22
C ASP A 401 1.59 41.48 31.22
N ALA A 402 1.18 41.86 30.00
CA ALA A 402 2.04 42.47 28.98
C ALA A 402 2.08 44.01 29.04
N ASP A 403 1.43 44.63 30.04
CA ASP A 403 1.33 46.07 30.25
C ASP A 403 0.93 46.85 28.98
N GLN A 404 1.84 47.66 28.42
CA GLN A 404 1.61 48.50 27.24
C GLN A 404 1.18 47.75 25.97
N PHE A 405 1.36 46.42 25.90
CA PHE A 405 0.96 45.60 24.75
C PHE A 405 -0.44 45.00 24.87
N ALA A 406 -1.11 45.16 26.02
CA ALA A 406 -2.39 44.53 26.32
C ALA A 406 -3.44 44.76 25.22
N GLY A 407 -4.08 43.68 24.78
CA GLY A 407 -5.11 43.68 23.73
C GLY A 407 -4.61 43.51 22.30
N LEU A 408 -3.31 43.68 22.03
CA LEU A 408 -2.74 43.46 20.69
C LEU A 408 -2.61 41.96 20.38
N ASN A 409 -2.90 41.57 19.14
CA ASN A 409 -2.79 40.16 18.71
C ASN A 409 -1.34 39.79 18.36
N VAL A 410 -0.83 38.69 18.94
CA VAL A 410 0.58 38.27 18.81
C VAL A 410 0.96 37.79 17.41
N LEU A 411 -0.02 37.28 16.64
CA LEU A 411 0.16 36.89 15.23
C LEU A 411 -0.17 38.03 14.26
N GLY A 412 -0.59 39.19 14.77
CA GLY A 412 -0.86 40.41 14.03
C GLY A 412 0.10 41.53 14.44
N GLU A 413 -0.46 42.61 15.00
CA GLU A 413 0.27 43.84 15.34
C GLU A 413 1.24 43.69 16.51
N GLY A 414 1.10 42.64 17.34
CA GLY A 414 1.90 42.43 18.55
C GLY A 414 3.41 42.34 18.28
N ASN A 415 3.83 41.67 17.21
CA ASN A 415 5.26 41.64 16.83
C ASN A 415 5.79 43.04 16.52
N GLY A 416 5.04 43.84 15.76
CA GLY A 416 5.45 45.19 15.40
C GLY A 416 5.59 46.11 16.61
N ALA A 417 4.63 46.04 17.53
CA ALA A 417 4.65 46.85 18.75
C ALA A 417 5.85 46.51 19.65
N VAL A 418 6.19 45.22 19.81
CA VAL A 418 7.36 44.82 20.61
C VAL A 418 8.66 45.27 19.95
N ILE A 419 8.78 45.15 18.63
CA ILE A 419 9.97 45.62 17.89
C ILE A 419 10.16 47.13 18.07
N GLU A 420 9.07 47.91 17.95
CA GLU A 420 9.12 49.36 18.15
C GLU A 420 9.54 49.73 19.58
N ALA A 421 9.01 49.03 20.58
CA ALA A 421 9.38 49.23 21.97
C ALA A 421 10.87 48.91 22.22
N LEU A 422 11.40 47.81 21.66
CA LEU A 422 12.82 47.47 21.74
C LEU A 422 13.71 48.50 21.05
N THR A 423 13.24 49.08 19.94
CA THR A 423 13.93 50.15 19.23
C THR A 423 14.02 51.40 20.09
N LYS A 424 12.90 51.83 20.69
CA LYS A 424 12.86 52.98 21.62
C LYS A 424 13.72 52.76 22.86
N ALA A 425 13.80 51.53 23.35
CA ALA A 425 14.67 51.14 24.46
C ALA A 425 16.16 51.01 24.09
N GLY A 426 16.54 51.24 22.82
CA GLY A 426 17.92 51.07 22.35
C GLY A 426 18.43 49.63 22.40
N SER A 427 17.53 48.66 22.50
CA SER A 427 17.84 47.23 22.71
C SER A 427 17.73 46.39 21.44
N LEU A 428 17.18 46.93 20.35
CA LEU A 428 17.14 46.26 19.04
C LEU A 428 18.47 46.44 18.31
N LEU A 429 19.11 45.34 17.91
CA LEU A 429 20.34 45.34 17.11
C LEU A 429 20.03 45.25 15.60
N LYS A 430 19.12 44.34 15.23
CA LYS A 430 18.72 44.12 13.83
C LYS A 430 17.36 43.46 13.73
N GLU A 431 16.58 43.83 12.72
CA GLU A 431 15.39 43.11 12.27
C GLU A 431 15.65 42.55 10.86
N GLU A 432 15.25 41.30 10.60
CA GLU A 432 15.29 40.69 9.26
C GLU A 432 14.15 39.70 9.02
N PRO A 433 13.69 39.53 7.76
CA PRO A 433 12.77 38.45 7.41
C PRO A 433 13.48 37.09 7.48
N TYR A 434 12.85 36.10 8.10
CA TYR A 434 13.40 34.75 8.26
C TYR A 434 12.43 33.69 7.73
N ASN A 435 12.86 32.94 6.71
CA ASN A 435 12.08 31.87 6.09
C ASN A 435 12.41 30.53 6.76
N HIS A 436 11.40 29.85 7.31
CA HIS A 436 11.57 28.57 8.00
C HIS A 436 10.26 27.79 8.08
N LYS A 437 10.32 26.54 8.56
CA LYS A 437 9.13 25.73 8.83
C LYS A 437 8.48 26.20 10.12
N TYR A 438 7.20 26.55 10.06
CA TYR A 438 6.43 26.99 11.22
C TYR A 438 5.14 26.16 11.34
N PRO A 439 4.68 25.82 12.57
CA PRO A 439 3.50 24.99 12.76
C PRO A 439 2.20 25.77 12.54
N TYR A 440 1.34 25.21 11.69
CA TYR A 440 0.01 25.70 11.37
C TYR A 440 -1.05 24.72 11.85
N ASP A 441 -2.22 25.25 12.19
CA ASP A 441 -3.41 24.47 12.44
C ASP A 441 -3.81 23.79 11.12
N TRP A 442 -3.74 22.46 11.10
CA TRP A 442 -3.98 21.65 9.91
C TRP A 442 -5.38 21.83 9.29
N ARG A 443 -6.34 22.41 10.02
CA ARG A 443 -7.70 22.64 9.54
C ARG A 443 -7.92 24.08 9.14
N THR A 444 -7.56 25.03 10.01
CA THR A 444 -7.79 26.46 9.72
C THR A 444 -6.73 27.07 8.82
N LYS A 445 -5.60 26.37 8.60
CA LYS A 445 -4.48 26.83 7.78
C LYS A 445 -3.89 28.15 8.30
N LYS A 446 -3.95 28.36 9.62
CA LYS A 446 -3.43 29.56 10.32
C LYS A 446 -2.28 29.19 11.27
N PRO A 447 -1.33 30.11 11.53
CA PRO A 447 -0.22 29.85 12.44
C PRO A 447 -0.69 29.50 13.85
N THR A 448 0.03 28.59 14.51
CA THR A 448 -0.16 28.24 15.92
C THR A 448 0.84 29.00 16.81
N ILE A 449 0.65 28.95 18.12
CA ILE A 449 1.61 29.45 19.11
C ILE A 449 1.82 28.40 20.20
N PHE A 450 2.93 28.47 20.92
CA PHE A 450 3.03 27.81 22.21
C PHE A 450 2.44 28.70 23.30
N ARG A 451 1.63 28.09 24.17
CA ARG A 451 1.00 28.78 25.30
C ARG A 451 0.89 27.82 26.48
N ALA A 452 1.30 28.27 27.66
CA ALA A 452 1.07 27.54 28.89
C ALA A 452 -0.40 27.62 29.29
N THR A 453 -1.00 26.47 29.53
CA THR A 453 -2.39 26.37 30.00
C THR A 453 -2.58 25.10 30.81
N GLU A 454 -3.49 25.15 31.79
CA GLU A 454 -3.94 23.94 32.48
C GLU A 454 -4.65 23.04 31.49
N GLN A 455 -4.21 21.79 31.38
CA GLN A 455 -4.75 20.77 30.49
C GLN A 455 -4.68 19.41 31.17
N TRP A 456 -5.43 18.45 30.62
CA TRP A 456 -5.38 17.04 30.99
C TRP A 456 -4.41 16.29 30.09
N PHE A 457 -3.56 15.49 30.71
CA PHE A 457 -2.52 14.71 30.05
C PHE A 457 -2.64 13.24 30.40
N ALA A 458 -2.42 12.37 29.42
CA ALA A 458 -2.15 10.96 29.62
C ALA A 458 -0.64 10.74 29.51
N SER A 459 0.01 10.39 30.62
CA SER A 459 1.42 10.07 30.65
C SER A 459 1.68 8.63 30.24
N VAL A 460 2.66 8.43 29.36
CA VAL A 460 3.13 7.11 28.98
C VAL A 460 4.26 6.61 29.88
N GLU A 461 4.85 7.47 30.72
CA GLU A 461 6.04 7.13 31.52
C GLU A 461 5.81 5.92 32.43
N GLY A 462 4.60 5.80 33.01
CA GLY A 462 4.24 4.72 33.92
C GLY A 462 3.91 3.36 33.28
N PHE A 463 3.88 3.26 31.94
CA PHE A 463 3.61 1.99 31.24
C PHE A 463 4.35 1.87 29.88
N ARG A 464 5.41 2.65 29.67
CA ARG A 464 6.13 2.72 28.39
C ARG A 464 6.74 1.37 28.02
N GLU A 465 7.37 0.70 28.99
CA GLU A 465 8.02 -0.59 28.77
C GLU A 465 7.01 -1.67 28.39
N GLU A 466 5.85 -1.70 29.05
CA GLU A 466 4.75 -2.59 28.73
C GLU A 466 4.20 -2.30 27.32
N ALA A 467 4.15 -1.04 26.90
CA ALA A 467 3.74 -0.67 25.55
C ALA A 467 4.74 -1.14 24.49
N LEU A 468 6.05 -1.01 24.76
CA LEU A 468 7.11 -1.50 23.88
C LEU A 468 7.11 -3.03 23.78
N GLN A 469 6.89 -3.73 24.90
CA GLN A 469 6.73 -5.19 24.92
C GLN A 469 5.48 -5.62 24.15
N ALA A 470 4.37 -4.89 24.29
CA ALA A 470 3.16 -5.15 23.54
C ALA A 470 3.38 -4.99 22.03
N ILE A 471 4.10 -3.95 21.59
CA ILE A 471 4.48 -3.75 20.18
C ILE A 471 5.26 -4.95 19.62
N ALA A 472 6.25 -5.44 20.37
CA ALA A 472 7.07 -6.58 19.96
C ALA A 472 6.28 -7.90 19.86
N SER A 473 5.13 -8.01 20.54
CA SER A 473 4.25 -9.18 20.47
C SER A 473 3.30 -9.19 19.25
N VAL A 474 3.17 -8.06 18.56
CA VAL A 474 2.25 -7.89 17.42
C VAL A 474 2.92 -8.30 16.11
N LYS A 475 2.18 -8.98 15.24
CA LYS A 475 2.63 -9.24 13.86
C LYS A 475 2.41 -8.00 12.99
N TRP A 476 3.49 -7.38 12.53
CA TRP A 476 3.43 -6.19 11.66
C TRP A 476 3.57 -6.58 10.18
N ILE A 477 2.62 -6.12 9.35
CA ILE A 477 2.64 -6.33 7.90
C ILE A 477 2.46 -4.97 7.20
N PRO A 478 3.48 -4.45 6.50
CA PRO A 478 4.82 -5.03 6.38
C PRO A 478 5.64 -4.82 7.68
N ALA A 479 6.73 -5.57 7.84
CA ALA A 479 7.52 -5.57 9.09
C ALA A 479 8.07 -4.17 9.47
N GLN A 480 8.24 -3.27 8.50
CA GLN A 480 8.67 -1.89 8.76
C GLN A 480 7.67 -1.10 9.63
N GLY A 481 6.42 -1.54 9.78
CA GLY A 481 5.45 -0.91 10.68
C GLY A 481 5.93 -0.87 12.13
N GLU A 482 6.60 -1.93 12.59
CA GLU A 482 7.20 -2.01 13.93
C GLU A 482 8.29 -0.95 14.14
N ASN A 483 9.20 -0.84 13.16
CA ASN A 483 10.28 0.16 13.16
C ASN A 483 9.75 1.60 13.14
N ARG A 484 8.52 1.81 12.66
CA ARG A 484 7.88 3.12 12.63
C ARG A 484 7.24 3.47 13.97
N ILE A 485 6.51 2.55 14.60
CA ILE A 485 5.79 2.85 15.84
C ILE A 485 6.68 2.81 17.09
N THR A 486 7.72 1.96 17.10
CA THR A 486 8.56 1.75 18.29
C THR A 486 9.27 3.03 18.75
N PRO A 487 10.01 3.78 17.88
CA PRO A 487 10.64 5.03 18.30
C PRO A 487 9.60 6.07 18.71
N MET A 488 8.45 6.10 18.04
CA MET A 488 7.36 7.03 18.35
C MET A 488 6.72 6.79 19.71
N VAL A 489 6.84 5.61 20.30
CA VAL A 489 6.37 5.30 21.66
C VAL A 489 7.51 5.46 22.67
N ALA A 490 8.74 5.08 22.30
CA ALA A 490 9.92 5.22 23.15
C ALA A 490 10.18 6.68 23.54
N ASP A 491 10.14 7.60 22.57
CA ASP A 491 10.46 9.03 22.78
C ASP A 491 9.21 9.87 23.10
N ARG A 492 8.05 9.23 23.31
CA ARG A 492 6.78 9.93 23.48
C ARG A 492 6.74 10.70 24.81
N SER A 493 6.42 11.99 24.70
CA SER A 493 6.01 12.86 25.79
C SER A 493 4.54 12.66 26.14
N ASP A 494 4.07 13.32 27.21
CA ASP A 494 2.68 13.18 27.64
C ASP A 494 1.68 13.60 26.56
N TRP A 495 0.65 12.78 26.38
CA TRP A 495 -0.42 13.06 25.43
C TRP A 495 -1.42 14.04 26.04
N CYS A 496 -1.51 15.25 25.49
CA CYS A 496 -2.57 16.20 25.84
C CYS A 496 -3.93 15.68 25.34
N ILE A 497 -4.80 15.25 26.26
CA ILE A 497 -6.08 14.62 25.96
C ILE A 497 -7.28 15.58 26.08
N SER A 498 -7.12 16.77 26.65
CA SER A 498 -8.19 17.77 26.72
C SER A 498 -8.27 18.65 25.47
N ARG A 499 -9.48 19.08 25.13
CA ARG A 499 -9.81 20.03 24.06
C ARG A 499 -10.88 20.99 24.56
N GLN A 500 -10.72 22.28 24.27
CA GLN A 500 -11.65 23.34 24.71
C GLN A 500 -12.82 23.47 23.74
N ARG A 501 -13.55 22.37 23.53
CA ARG A 501 -14.57 22.19 22.49
C ARG A 501 -15.87 21.66 23.08
N ASN A 502 -16.95 21.86 22.34
CA ASN A 502 -18.30 21.49 22.80
C ASN A 502 -18.75 20.13 22.22
N TRP A 503 -18.20 19.67 21.09
CA TRP A 503 -18.58 18.43 20.41
C TRP A 503 -17.51 17.34 20.59
N GLY A 504 -17.73 16.52 21.61
CA GLY A 504 -16.90 15.40 22.02
C GLY A 504 -17.37 14.86 23.37
N VAL A 505 -16.72 13.81 23.85
CA VAL A 505 -16.99 13.23 25.18
C VAL A 505 -16.37 14.15 26.24
N PRO A 506 -17.13 14.63 27.24
CA PRO A 506 -16.62 15.52 28.28
C PRO A 506 -15.64 14.80 29.20
N ILE A 507 -14.62 15.51 29.67
CA ILE A 507 -13.78 15.02 30.78
C ILE A 507 -14.62 15.15 32.07
N PRO A 508 -14.88 14.06 32.81
CA PRO A 508 -15.87 14.02 33.89
C PRO A 508 -15.34 14.62 35.21
N ALA A 509 -14.70 15.79 35.14
CA ALA A 509 -14.03 16.46 36.25
C ALA A 509 -14.87 17.63 36.80
N PHE A 510 -14.89 17.75 38.13
CA PHE A 510 -15.48 18.87 38.86
C PHE A 510 -14.38 19.68 39.54
N TYR A 511 -14.55 21.00 39.62
CA TYR A 511 -13.58 21.92 40.18
C TYR A 511 -14.18 22.69 41.35
N ASN A 512 -13.50 22.69 42.49
CA ASN A 512 -13.90 23.52 43.62
C ASN A 512 -13.78 25.01 43.24
N LYS A 513 -14.83 25.80 43.48
CA LYS A 513 -14.89 27.22 43.09
C LYS A 513 -13.88 28.12 43.77
N GLU A 514 -13.48 27.76 44.99
CA GLU A 514 -12.57 28.57 45.81
C GLU A 514 -11.12 28.14 45.63
N THR A 515 -10.86 26.83 45.66
CA THR A 515 -9.50 26.29 45.66
C THR A 515 -9.00 25.88 44.26
N GLY A 516 -9.91 25.66 43.31
CA GLY A 516 -9.58 25.09 41.99
C GLY A 516 -9.23 23.59 42.03
N GLU A 517 -9.27 22.95 43.20
CA GLU A 517 -8.98 21.53 43.35
C GLU A 517 -9.97 20.67 42.57
N VAL A 518 -9.45 19.59 41.99
CA VAL A 518 -10.24 18.68 41.15
C VAL A 518 -10.88 17.60 42.00
N LEU A 519 -12.20 17.49 41.95
CA LEU A 519 -12.95 16.33 42.41
C LEU A 519 -13.11 15.34 41.24
N LEU A 520 -12.29 14.30 41.25
CA LEU A 520 -12.34 13.19 40.32
C LEU A 520 -11.84 11.92 41.04
N ASN A 521 -12.74 10.97 41.29
CA ASN A 521 -12.43 9.70 41.96
C ASN A 521 -13.32 8.57 41.43
N GLN A 522 -13.14 7.36 41.95
CA GLN A 522 -13.87 6.18 41.47
C GLN A 522 -15.40 6.35 41.56
N GLU A 523 -15.92 6.97 42.62
CA GLU A 523 -17.35 7.17 42.81
C GLU A 523 -17.91 8.18 41.81
N THR A 524 -17.25 9.33 41.64
CA THR A 524 -17.70 10.36 40.68
C THR A 524 -17.61 9.88 39.24
N ILE A 525 -16.53 9.15 38.89
CA ILE A 525 -16.35 8.55 37.57
C ILE A 525 -17.47 7.54 37.29
N ALA A 526 -17.70 6.58 38.18
CA ALA A 526 -18.72 5.54 37.99
C ALA A 526 -20.12 6.15 37.88
N HIS A 527 -20.41 7.19 38.66
CA HIS A 527 -21.70 7.88 38.61
C HIS A 527 -21.92 8.59 37.26
N VAL A 528 -20.94 9.36 36.79
CA VAL A 528 -21.02 10.05 35.50
C VAL A 528 -21.05 9.06 34.34
N GLN A 529 -20.29 7.97 34.41
CA GLN A 529 -20.33 6.89 33.43
C GLN A 529 -21.74 6.29 33.31
N ALA A 530 -22.42 6.04 34.44
CA ALA A 530 -23.78 5.51 34.45
C ALA A 530 -24.79 6.50 33.83
N ILE A 531 -24.65 7.81 34.11
CA ILE A 531 -25.47 8.85 33.50
C ILE A 531 -25.27 8.89 31.98
N ILE A 532 -24.02 8.84 31.52
CA ILE A 532 -23.69 8.87 30.09
C ILE A 532 -24.19 7.60 29.39
N ALA A 533 -24.13 6.43 30.04
CA ALA A 533 -24.67 5.20 29.48
C ALA A 533 -26.19 5.27 29.22
N GLU A 534 -26.94 5.98 30.07
CA GLU A 534 -28.39 6.13 29.93
C GLU A 534 -28.79 7.28 28.99
N LYS A 535 -28.11 8.43 29.09
CA LYS A 535 -28.54 9.69 28.47
C LYS A 535 -27.60 10.23 27.39
N GLY A 536 -26.44 9.60 27.21
CA GLY A 536 -25.36 10.11 26.36
C GLY A 536 -24.65 11.33 26.96
N SER A 537 -23.61 11.80 26.27
CA SER A 537 -22.74 12.88 26.73
C SER A 537 -23.38 14.27 26.72
N ASP A 538 -24.54 14.45 26.08
CA ASP A 538 -25.35 15.67 26.19
C ASP A 538 -25.80 15.93 27.63
N ALA A 539 -26.00 14.87 28.42
CA ALA A 539 -26.38 14.99 29.83
C ALA A 539 -25.38 15.82 30.64
N TRP A 540 -24.09 15.80 30.29
CA TRP A 540 -23.09 16.65 30.93
C TRP A 540 -23.37 18.14 30.75
N TRP A 541 -23.98 18.53 29.63
CA TRP A 541 -24.30 19.91 29.31
C TRP A 541 -25.68 20.31 29.81
N GLU A 542 -26.64 19.39 29.81
CA GLU A 542 -28.03 19.61 30.21
C GLU A 542 -28.24 19.62 31.73
N LEU A 543 -27.61 18.68 32.45
CA LEU A 543 -27.84 18.47 33.88
C LEU A 543 -27.10 19.49 34.75
N SER A 544 -27.66 19.76 35.92
CA SER A 544 -27.03 20.56 36.97
C SER A 544 -25.87 19.81 37.63
N VAL A 545 -24.96 20.54 38.30
CA VAL A 545 -23.85 19.93 39.05
C VAL A 545 -24.38 18.97 40.14
N ALA A 546 -25.51 19.30 40.79
CA ALA A 546 -26.14 18.44 41.81
C ALA A 546 -26.62 17.09 41.25
N GLU A 547 -27.07 17.06 39.99
CA GLU A 547 -27.51 15.85 39.31
C GLU A 547 -26.34 15.02 38.75
N LEU A 548 -25.22 15.67 38.42
CA LEU A 548 -24.00 15.02 37.93
C LEU A 548 -23.10 14.48 39.05
N LEU A 549 -23.31 14.93 40.29
CA LEU A 549 -22.59 14.43 41.47
C LEU A 549 -23.35 13.27 42.14
N PRO A 550 -22.63 12.24 42.63
CA PRO A 550 -23.24 11.18 43.40
C PRO A 550 -23.75 11.72 44.75
N GLU A 551 -24.59 10.93 45.42
CA GLU A 551 -25.32 11.33 46.64
C GLU A 551 -24.40 11.93 47.72
N SER A 552 -23.20 11.36 47.89
CA SER A 552 -22.18 11.77 48.86
C SER A 552 -21.71 13.22 48.68
N TYR A 553 -21.71 13.75 47.46
CA TYR A 553 -21.24 15.11 47.14
C TYR A 553 -22.37 16.07 46.80
N ARG A 554 -23.63 15.59 46.70
CA ARG A 554 -24.76 16.43 46.26
C ARG A 554 -25.01 17.63 47.16
N ALA A 555 -24.84 17.49 48.48
CA ALA A 555 -24.98 18.59 49.43
C ALA A 555 -23.94 19.71 49.22
N GLN A 556 -22.81 19.41 48.58
CA GLN A 556 -21.71 20.34 48.29
C GLN A 556 -21.73 20.84 46.85
N SER A 557 -22.78 20.53 46.07
CA SER A 557 -22.81 20.83 44.63
C SER A 557 -22.65 22.31 44.30
N GLU A 558 -23.07 23.22 45.19
CA GLU A 558 -22.90 24.66 45.00
C GLU A 558 -21.44 25.11 45.06
N SER A 559 -20.56 24.34 45.71
CA SER A 559 -19.12 24.59 45.84
C SER A 559 -18.31 24.11 44.63
N TYR A 560 -18.94 23.41 43.68
CA TYR A 560 -18.27 22.85 42.51
C TYR A 560 -18.80 23.45 41.20
N ASP A 561 -17.90 23.61 40.23
CA ASP A 561 -18.22 23.81 38.82
C ASP A 561 -17.84 22.57 38.02
N LYS A 562 -18.66 22.21 37.03
CA LYS A 562 -18.33 21.14 36.08
C LYS A 562 -17.34 21.62 35.02
N GLY A 563 -16.41 20.77 34.62
CA GLY A 563 -15.48 21.07 33.54
C GLY A 563 -16.15 21.24 32.18
N THR A 564 -15.49 22.00 31.31
CA THR A 564 -15.94 22.29 29.94
C THR A 564 -15.06 21.65 28.87
N ASP A 565 -13.97 20.98 29.25
CA ASP A 565 -13.10 20.29 28.32
C ASP A 565 -13.75 18.99 27.83
N THR A 566 -13.55 18.70 26.55
CA THR A 566 -13.84 17.41 25.92
C THR A 566 -12.55 16.65 25.68
N MET A 567 -12.65 15.33 25.51
CA MET A 567 -11.52 14.47 25.17
C MET A 567 -11.12 14.64 23.71
N ASP A 568 -9.84 14.38 23.44
CA ASP A 568 -9.27 14.26 22.11
C ASP A 568 -9.96 13.12 21.34
N VAL A 569 -10.26 13.35 20.06
CA VAL A 569 -10.85 12.34 19.16
C VAL A 569 -9.97 11.10 18.97
N TRP A 570 -8.65 11.25 19.18
CA TRP A 570 -7.77 10.08 19.22
C TRP A 570 -8.00 9.19 20.45
N PHE A 571 -8.53 9.75 21.54
CA PHE A 571 -8.99 8.99 22.71
C PHE A 571 -10.34 8.32 22.41
N ASP A 572 -11.25 9.00 21.71
CA ASP A 572 -12.50 8.41 21.24
C ASP A 572 -12.21 7.17 20.39
N SER A 573 -11.53 7.32 19.27
CA SER A 573 -11.19 6.20 18.37
C SER A 573 -10.26 5.18 19.05
N GLY A 574 -9.32 5.63 19.89
CA GLY A 574 -8.40 4.79 20.65
C GLY A 574 -9.08 3.92 21.71
N SER A 575 -10.29 4.25 22.16
CA SER A 575 -11.07 3.43 23.09
C SER A 575 -12.09 2.51 22.40
N SER A 576 -12.09 2.45 21.06
CA SER A 576 -13.02 1.60 20.29
C SER A 576 -12.95 0.11 20.65
N TRP A 577 -11.78 -0.41 21.06
CA TRP A 577 -11.64 -1.80 21.51
C TRP A 577 -12.50 -2.10 22.75
N ALA A 578 -12.71 -1.10 23.63
CA ALA A 578 -13.50 -1.24 24.85
C ALA A 578 -14.99 -1.29 24.52
N ALA A 579 -15.47 -0.36 23.70
CA ALA A 579 -16.88 -0.26 23.31
C ALA A 579 -17.34 -1.36 22.33
N VAL A 580 -16.42 -1.93 21.55
CA VAL A 580 -16.76 -2.83 20.45
C VAL A 580 -16.28 -4.25 20.74
N SER A 581 -14.96 -4.47 20.68
CA SER A 581 -14.39 -5.83 20.78
C SER A 581 -14.55 -6.45 22.18
N SER A 582 -14.66 -5.64 23.24
CA SER A 582 -14.77 -6.11 24.63
C SER A 582 -16.22 -6.20 25.12
N GLN A 583 -17.13 -5.36 24.61
CA GLN A 583 -18.52 -5.30 25.07
C GLN A 583 -19.48 -6.15 24.24
N ARG A 584 -19.24 -6.31 22.92
CA ARG A 584 -20.14 -7.07 22.05
C ARG A 584 -19.89 -8.57 22.20
N THR A 585 -20.94 -9.31 22.57
CA THR A 585 -20.87 -10.75 22.90
C THR A 585 -20.43 -11.64 21.74
N GLU A 586 -20.65 -11.19 20.50
CA GLU A 586 -20.30 -11.86 19.26
C GLU A 586 -18.84 -11.59 18.83
N LEU A 587 -18.15 -10.68 19.51
CA LEU A 587 -16.74 -10.35 19.32
C LEU A 587 -15.89 -10.86 20.50
N ARG A 588 -14.58 -10.67 20.38
CA ARG A 588 -13.55 -11.06 21.34
C ARG A 588 -12.40 -10.07 21.29
N TYR A 589 -11.88 -9.78 22.46
CA TYR A 589 -10.68 -8.99 22.65
C TYR A 589 -9.50 -9.92 23.04
N PRO A 590 -8.27 -9.69 22.54
CA PRO A 590 -7.90 -8.75 21.48
C PRO A 590 -8.31 -9.22 20.07
N ALA A 591 -8.51 -8.27 19.16
CA ALA A 591 -8.87 -8.53 17.77
C ALA A 591 -7.75 -9.27 17.02
N ASP A 592 -8.10 -10.07 16.01
CA ASP A 592 -7.10 -10.81 15.24
C ASP A 592 -6.29 -9.88 14.33
N ILE A 593 -6.94 -8.84 13.77
CA ILE A 593 -6.29 -7.89 12.87
C ILE A 593 -6.89 -6.48 12.97
N TYR A 594 -6.00 -5.48 12.93
CA TYR A 594 -6.31 -4.10 12.58
C TYR A 594 -5.73 -3.81 11.18
N LEU A 595 -6.46 -3.08 10.35
CA LEU A 595 -6.03 -2.73 8.98
C LEU A 595 -6.34 -1.28 8.66
N GLU A 596 -5.33 -0.44 8.47
CA GLU A 596 -5.49 0.98 8.09
C GLU A 596 -4.36 1.53 7.23
N GLY A 597 -4.49 2.79 6.82
CA GLY A 597 -3.46 3.56 6.12
C GLY A 597 -2.22 3.83 6.99
N SER A 598 -1.09 4.08 6.33
CA SER A 598 0.20 4.25 6.99
C SER A 598 0.27 5.45 7.97
N ASP A 599 -0.59 6.45 7.81
CA ASP A 599 -0.78 7.55 8.76
C ASP A 599 -1.25 7.10 10.15
N GLN A 600 -1.93 5.96 10.26
CA GLN A 600 -2.52 5.50 11.52
C GLN A 600 -1.48 4.99 12.54
N HIS A 601 -0.20 4.84 12.15
CA HIS A 601 0.90 4.64 13.11
C HIS A 601 1.07 5.80 14.09
N ARG A 602 0.64 7.01 13.72
CA ARG A 602 0.62 8.21 14.57
C ARG A 602 -0.77 8.57 15.07
N GLY A 603 -1.78 7.79 14.67
CA GLY A 603 -3.17 8.00 14.99
C GLY A 603 -3.73 6.77 15.70
N TRP A 604 -4.66 6.09 15.04
CA TRP A 604 -5.49 5.07 15.67
C TRP A 604 -4.76 3.83 16.18
N PHE A 605 -3.72 3.34 15.48
CA PHE A 605 -2.95 2.18 15.96
C PHE A 605 -2.27 2.48 17.28
N GLN A 606 -1.73 3.68 17.40
CA GLN A 606 -1.00 4.12 18.58
C GLN A 606 -1.93 4.47 19.72
N SER A 607 -3.00 5.24 19.47
CA SER A 607 -3.95 5.58 20.53
C SER A 607 -4.65 4.33 21.07
N SER A 608 -5.03 3.39 20.20
CA SER A 608 -5.60 2.10 20.62
C SER A 608 -4.62 1.28 21.44
N LEU A 609 -3.35 1.21 21.02
CA LEU A 609 -2.31 0.51 21.77
C LEU A 609 -2.14 1.11 23.16
N LEU A 610 -1.98 2.43 23.27
CA LEU A 610 -1.68 3.10 24.53
C LEU A 610 -2.84 2.98 25.53
N THR A 611 -4.08 3.19 25.09
CA THR A 611 -5.26 3.03 25.98
C THR A 611 -5.44 1.58 26.41
N SER A 612 -5.21 0.63 25.51
CA SER A 612 -5.34 -0.80 25.77
C SER A 612 -4.26 -1.33 26.71
N VAL A 613 -3.01 -0.91 26.55
CA VAL A 613 -1.92 -1.31 27.44
C VAL A 613 -2.09 -0.69 28.83
N ALA A 614 -2.46 0.59 28.90
CA ALA A 614 -2.69 1.27 30.18
C ALA A 614 -3.82 0.63 31.00
N THR A 615 -4.83 0.05 30.34
CA THR A 615 -5.97 -0.61 30.99
C THR A 615 -5.74 -2.12 31.16
N ASN A 616 -5.43 -2.83 30.08
CA ASN A 616 -5.39 -4.30 30.05
C ASN A 616 -3.98 -4.91 30.01
N GLY A 617 -2.93 -4.11 29.86
CA GLY A 617 -1.54 -4.60 29.79
C GLY A 617 -1.19 -5.34 28.49
N CYS A 618 -2.00 -5.23 27.44
CA CYS A 618 -1.72 -5.85 26.13
C CYS A 618 -2.24 -5.01 24.96
N ALA A 619 -1.72 -5.29 23.76
CA ALA A 619 -2.19 -4.66 22.52
C ALA A 619 -3.63 -5.11 22.19
N PRO A 620 -4.47 -4.22 21.62
CA PRO A 620 -5.86 -4.56 21.29
C PRO A 620 -5.97 -5.39 20.00
N TYR A 621 -4.85 -5.67 19.34
CA TYR A 621 -4.72 -6.39 18.09
C TYR A 621 -3.56 -7.38 18.13
N LYS A 622 -3.70 -8.51 17.43
CA LYS A 622 -2.62 -9.50 17.25
C LYS A 622 -1.78 -9.24 15.99
N THR A 623 -2.41 -8.68 14.96
CA THR A 623 -1.78 -8.35 13.67
C THR A 623 -2.16 -6.93 13.26
N VAL A 624 -1.20 -6.16 12.73
CA VAL A 624 -1.46 -4.88 12.08
C VAL A 624 -1.08 -4.98 10.62
N LEU A 625 -2.05 -4.75 9.73
CA LEU A 625 -1.83 -4.64 8.29
C LEU A 625 -1.92 -3.17 7.87
N THR A 626 -0.91 -2.70 7.14
CA THR A 626 -0.83 -1.31 6.70
C THR A 626 -0.86 -1.21 5.19
N HIS A 627 -1.61 -0.22 4.68
CA HIS A 627 -1.53 0.17 3.28
C HIS A 627 -1.01 1.61 3.08
N GLY A 628 -0.46 1.89 1.90
CA GLY A 628 -0.06 3.23 1.46
C GLY A 628 -1.25 4.11 1.03
N PHE A 629 -0.93 5.28 0.51
CA PHE A 629 -1.89 6.26 0.00
C PHE A 629 -2.21 6.04 -1.47
N THR A 630 -3.38 6.53 -1.90
CA THR A 630 -3.77 6.56 -3.30
C THR A 630 -3.24 7.81 -3.99
N LEU A 631 -2.48 7.63 -5.08
CA LEU A 631 -1.86 8.69 -5.86
C LEU A 631 -2.49 8.79 -7.26
N ASP A 632 -2.35 9.96 -7.89
CA ASP A 632 -2.66 10.11 -9.31
C ASP A 632 -1.60 9.43 -10.21
N GLU A 633 -1.81 9.47 -11.52
CA GLU A 633 -0.90 8.85 -12.49
C GLU A 633 0.52 9.47 -12.52
N GLN A 634 0.69 10.69 -11.98
CA GLN A 634 1.99 11.36 -11.83
C GLN A 634 2.61 11.13 -10.44
N GLY A 635 2.03 10.27 -9.60
CA GLY A 635 2.50 10.02 -8.24
C GLY A 635 2.22 11.17 -7.28
N ARG A 636 1.32 12.10 -7.62
CA ARG A 636 0.94 13.21 -6.74
C ARG A 636 -0.24 12.82 -5.87
N LYS A 637 -0.26 13.35 -4.65
CA LYS A 637 -1.41 13.19 -3.75
C LYS A 637 -2.67 13.75 -4.39
N MET A 638 -3.75 12.98 -4.37
CA MET A 638 -5.04 13.43 -4.91
C MET A 638 -5.61 14.57 -4.05
N SER A 639 -6.01 15.68 -4.68
CA SER A 639 -6.66 16.81 -4.02
C SER A 639 -7.68 17.50 -4.92
N LYS A 640 -8.80 17.94 -4.33
CA LYS A 640 -9.86 18.64 -5.08
C LYS A 640 -9.37 19.94 -5.70
N SER A 641 -8.42 20.63 -5.08
CA SER A 641 -7.82 21.87 -5.58
C SER A 641 -6.95 21.67 -6.82
N VAL A 642 -6.28 20.52 -6.94
CA VAL A 642 -5.48 20.15 -8.13
C VAL A 642 -6.37 19.54 -9.22
N GLY A 643 -7.56 19.05 -8.86
CA GLY A 643 -8.51 18.47 -9.82
C GLY A 643 -8.17 17.04 -10.27
N ASN A 644 -7.24 16.38 -9.60
CA ASN A 644 -6.75 15.02 -9.90
C ASN A 644 -7.47 13.92 -9.08
N VAL A 645 -8.66 14.19 -8.55
CA VAL A 645 -9.42 13.24 -7.72
C VAL A 645 -10.32 12.39 -8.59
N ILE A 646 -10.23 11.07 -8.42
CA ILE A 646 -11.18 10.11 -8.98
C ILE A 646 -12.17 9.72 -7.88
N ASP A 647 -13.47 9.87 -8.14
CA ASP A 647 -14.53 9.48 -7.22
C ASP A 647 -14.86 7.99 -7.42
N PRO A 648 -14.84 7.14 -6.37
CA PRO A 648 -15.25 5.74 -6.47
C PRO A 648 -16.64 5.55 -7.10
N LYS A 649 -17.57 6.47 -6.84
CA LYS A 649 -18.92 6.42 -7.42
C LYS A 649 -18.90 6.56 -8.94
N VAL A 650 -18.01 7.39 -9.48
CA VAL A 650 -17.84 7.57 -10.93
C VAL A 650 -17.30 6.30 -11.59
N ILE A 651 -16.41 5.56 -10.93
CA ILE A 651 -15.94 4.26 -11.43
C ILE A 651 -17.10 3.27 -11.51
N ILE A 652 -17.94 3.22 -10.48
CA ILE A 652 -19.00 2.23 -10.36
C ILE A 652 -20.19 2.54 -11.29
N GLU A 653 -20.70 3.77 -11.23
CA GLU A 653 -21.94 4.21 -11.91
C GLU A 653 -21.69 4.91 -13.25
N GLY A 654 -20.44 5.25 -13.54
CA GLY A 654 -20.05 6.07 -14.67
C GLY A 654 -20.18 7.57 -14.38
N GLY A 655 -19.44 8.37 -15.12
CA GLY A 655 -19.48 9.82 -15.04
C GLY A 655 -20.58 10.44 -15.89
N LYS A 656 -20.59 11.78 -15.96
CA LYS A 656 -21.53 12.52 -16.81
C LYS A 656 -21.29 12.20 -18.29
N ASN A 657 -20.04 12.04 -18.69
CA ASN A 657 -19.66 11.60 -20.02
C ASN A 657 -19.30 10.11 -20.00
N LYS A 658 -20.29 9.24 -20.25
CA LYS A 658 -20.11 7.78 -20.23
C LYS A 658 -19.13 7.22 -21.27
N GLN A 659 -18.73 8.01 -22.27
CA GLN A 659 -17.69 7.59 -23.22
C GLN A 659 -16.29 7.75 -22.62
N ALA A 660 -16.08 8.82 -21.84
CA ALA A 660 -14.81 9.08 -21.16
C ALA A 660 -14.72 8.33 -19.82
N GLU A 661 -15.84 8.25 -19.09
CA GLU A 661 -15.97 7.67 -17.76
C GLU A 661 -17.08 6.62 -17.77
N PRO A 662 -16.85 5.45 -18.39
CA PRO A 662 -17.87 4.41 -18.47
C PRO A 662 -18.13 3.79 -17.09
N PRO A 663 -19.35 3.25 -16.85
CA PRO A 663 -19.64 2.51 -15.63
C PRO A 663 -18.90 1.18 -15.65
N TYR A 664 -17.85 1.07 -14.84
CA TYR A 664 -17.06 -0.16 -14.71
C TYR A 664 -17.68 -1.17 -13.74
N GLY A 665 -18.39 -0.70 -12.72
CA GLY A 665 -18.93 -1.54 -11.64
C GLY A 665 -17.99 -1.66 -10.43
N ALA A 666 -18.52 -2.18 -9.33
CA ALA A 666 -17.77 -2.38 -8.08
C ALA A 666 -16.68 -3.45 -8.23
N ASP A 667 -16.90 -4.50 -9.01
CA ASP A 667 -15.89 -5.56 -9.18
C ASP A 667 -14.60 -5.03 -9.82
N ILE A 668 -14.67 -4.01 -10.70
CA ILE A 668 -13.46 -3.39 -11.28
C ILE A 668 -12.70 -2.56 -10.25
N LEU A 669 -13.42 -1.82 -9.39
CA LEU A 669 -12.82 -1.11 -8.26
C LEU A 669 -12.10 -2.09 -7.33
N ARG A 670 -12.71 -3.24 -7.07
CA ARG A 670 -12.12 -4.30 -6.22
C ARG A 670 -10.95 -5.00 -6.88
N LEU A 671 -11.02 -5.24 -8.19
CA LEU A 671 -9.94 -5.81 -8.96
C LEU A 671 -8.70 -4.90 -8.93
N TRP A 672 -8.89 -3.58 -9.02
CA TRP A 672 -7.80 -2.60 -8.84
C TRP A 672 -7.12 -2.78 -7.48
N VAL A 673 -7.90 -2.82 -6.39
CA VAL A 673 -7.37 -3.03 -5.03
C VAL A 673 -6.55 -4.31 -4.93
N SER A 674 -7.02 -5.41 -5.53
CA SER A 674 -6.26 -6.66 -5.55
C SER A 674 -5.03 -6.63 -6.45
N SER A 675 -4.99 -5.76 -7.47
CA SER A 675 -3.91 -5.76 -8.47
C SER A 675 -2.64 -5.01 -8.03
N VAL A 676 -2.75 -4.16 -7.00
CA VAL A 676 -1.67 -3.28 -6.55
C VAL A 676 -0.96 -3.86 -5.32
N ASP A 677 0.32 -3.57 -5.19
CA ASP A 677 1.04 -3.75 -3.92
C ASP A 677 0.67 -2.60 -2.97
N TYR A 678 -0.39 -2.83 -2.21
CA TYR A 678 -0.94 -1.84 -1.29
C TYR A 678 0.02 -1.49 -0.14
N SER A 679 1.11 -2.23 0.09
CA SER A 679 2.08 -1.89 1.15
C SER A 679 2.83 -0.57 0.87
N SER A 680 2.80 -0.13 -0.40
CA SER A 680 3.34 1.13 -0.88
C SER A 680 2.23 2.07 -1.36
N ASP A 681 2.58 3.30 -1.71
CA ASP A 681 1.61 4.21 -2.31
C ASP A 681 1.18 3.71 -3.70
N VAL A 682 -0.12 3.71 -3.96
CA VAL A 682 -0.72 3.04 -5.12
C VAL A 682 -1.25 4.06 -6.14
N PRO A 683 -0.83 3.99 -7.42
CA PRO A 683 -1.33 4.87 -8.46
C PRO A 683 -2.71 4.41 -8.96
N LEU A 684 -3.53 5.37 -9.37
CA LEU A 684 -4.78 5.13 -10.10
C LEU A 684 -4.95 6.13 -11.24
N SER A 685 -5.36 5.60 -12.39
CA SER A 685 -5.66 6.38 -13.61
C SER A 685 -6.77 5.74 -14.41
N ASN A 686 -7.35 6.49 -15.35
CA ASN A 686 -8.35 5.95 -16.29
C ASN A 686 -7.77 4.88 -17.23
N SER A 687 -6.47 4.94 -17.54
CA SER A 687 -5.80 3.90 -18.36
C SER A 687 -5.70 2.58 -17.59
N ILE A 688 -5.36 2.63 -16.29
CA ILE A 688 -5.35 1.47 -15.40
C ILE A 688 -6.76 0.84 -15.32
N LEU A 689 -7.80 1.67 -15.10
CA LEU A 689 -9.18 1.18 -15.06
C LEU A 689 -9.62 0.48 -16.36
N LYS A 690 -9.23 1.03 -17.51
CA LYS A 690 -9.50 0.41 -18.82
C LYS A 690 -8.79 -0.95 -18.96
N GLN A 691 -7.52 -1.04 -18.56
CA GLN A 691 -6.77 -2.29 -18.59
C GLN A 691 -7.41 -3.35 -17.67
N LEU A 692 -7.82 -2.96 -16.46
CA LEU A 692 -8.50 -3.86 -15.53
C LEU A 692 -9.86 -4.32 -16.06
N SER A 693 -10.60 -3.44 -16.73
CA SER A 693 -11.85 -3.81 -17.40
C SER A 693 -11.63 -4.85 -18.50
N ASP A 694 -10.51 -4.80 -19.21
CA ASP A 694 -10.16 -5.82 -20.21
C ASP A 694 -9.81 -7.16 -19.56
N VAL A 695 -9.09 -7.16 -18.43
CA VAL A 695 -8.80 -8.38 -17.65
C VAL A 695 -10.10 -8.99 -17.12
N TYR A 696 -10.96 -8.19 -16.50
CA TYR A 696 -12.27 -8.64 -16.02
C TYR A 696 -13.11 -9.27 -17.14
N ARG A 697 -13.14 -8.64 -18.32
CA ARG A 697 -13.85 -9.18 -19.49
C ARG A 697 -13.28 -10.53 -19.94
N LYS A 698 -11.97 -10.74 -19.85
CA LYS A 698 -11.34 -12.05 -20.14
C LYS A 698 -11.81 -13.11 -19.14
N ILE A 699 -11.78 -12.82 -17.84
CA ILE A 699 -12.26 -13.74 -16.79
C ILE A 699 -13.73 -14.11 -17.01
N ARG A 700 -14.59 -13.11 -17.27
CA ARG A 700 -16.02 -13.33 -17.56
C ARG A 700 -16.23 -14.16 -18.81
N ASN A 701 -15.50 -13.89 -19.89
CA ASN A 701 -15.63 -14.62 -21.15
C ASN A 701 -15.15 -16.08 -21.04
N THR A 702 -14.06 -16.32 -20.32
CA THR A 702 -13.61 -17.68 -19.99
C THR A 702 -14.70 -18.41 -19.22
N SER A 703 -15.26 -17.80 -18.17
CA SER A 703 -16.35 -18.38 -17.38
C SER A 703 -17.60 -18.65 -18.23
N ARG A 704 -17.95 -17.73 -19.13
CA ARG A 704 -19.05 -17.90 -20.08
C ARG A 704 -18.83 -19.11 -21.01
N PHE A 705 -17.60 -19.30 -21.50
CA PHE A 705 -17.25 -20.44 -22.33
C PHE A 705 -17.42 -21.75 -21.57
N LEU A 706 -16.93 -21.81 -20.33
CA LEU A 706 -17.10 -22.96 -19.44
C LEU A 706 -18.59 -23.26 -19.24
N LEU A 707 -19.37 -22.29 -18.78
CA LEU A 707 -20.82 -22.40 -18.58
C LEU A 707 -21.55 -22.89 -19.84
N GLY A 708 -21.23 -22.31 -21.00
CA GLY A 708 -21.86 -22.67 -22.27
C GLY A 708 -21.63 -24.13 -22.67
N ASN A 709 -20.47 -24.68 -22.33
CA ASN A 709 -20.12 -26.06 -22.63
C ASN A 709 -20.60 -27.05 -21.57
N LEU A 710 -21.23 -26.59 -20.49
CA LEU A 710 -21.78 -27.44 -19.42
C LEU A 710 -23.31 -27.54 -19.45
N HIS A 711 -23.98 -26.92 -20.42
CA HIS A 711 -25.45 -26.83 -20.48
C HIS A 711 -26.20 -28.16 -20.51
N ASP A 712 -25.52 -29.24 -20.88
CA ASP A 712 -26.04 -30.61 -20.96
C ASP A 712 -25.23 -31.58 -20.09
N PHE A 713 -24.50 -31.05 -19.09
CA PHE A 713 -23.69 -31.79 -18.15
C PHE A 713 -24.33 -31.76 -16.76
N ASP A 714 -24.39 -32.92 -16.10
CA ASP A 714 -24.84 -33.09 -14.73
C ASP A 714 -23.72 -33.86 -14.01
N PRO A 715 -22.97 -33.24 -13.10
CA PRO A 715 -21.88 -33.90 -12.39
C PRO A 715 -22.31 -35.18 -11.66
N ALA A 716 -23.56 -35.28 -11.21
CA ALA A 716 -24.04 -36.47 -10.51
C ALA A 716 -24.19 -37.70 -11.43
N GLN A 717 -24.33 -37.49 -12.74
CA GLN A 717 -24.57 -38.55 -13.72
C GLN A 717 -23.40 -38.73 -14.69
N HIS A 718 -22.69 -37.65 -15.01
CA HIS A 718 -21.75 -37.58 -16.12
C HIS A 718 -20.30 -37.38 -15.70
N LYS A 719 -20.01 -37.18 -14.40
CA LYS A 719 -18.61 -37.05 -13.91
C LYS A 719 -17.84 -38.33 -14.25
N VAL A 720 -16.67 -38.15 -14.85
CA VAL A 720 -15.75 -39.24 -15.18
C VAL A 720 -14.72 -39.41 -14.04
N PRO A 721 -14.43 -40.64 -13.57
CA PRO A 721 -13.38 -40.91 -12.58
C PRO A 721 -12.00 -40.46 -13.05
N TYR A 722 -11.12 -40.08 -12.12
CA TYR A 722 -9.79 -39.53 -12.44
C TYR A 722 -8.95 -40.51 -13.28
N GLU A 723 -9.01 -41.79 -12.96
CA GLU A 723 -8.26 -42.86 -13.62
C GLU A 723 -8.71 -43.12 -15.07
N GLU A 724 -9.93 -42.69 -15.40
CA GLU A 724 -10.51 -42.80 -16.74
C GLU A 724 -10.35 -41.50 -17.56
N LEU A 725 -9.78 -40.44 -16.97
CA LEU A 725 -9.52 -39.20 -17.69
C LEU A 725 -8.30 -39.36 -18.62
N PRO A 726 -8.35 -38.78 -19.83
CA PRO A 726 -7.17 -38.60 -20.68
C PRO A 726 -6.04 -37.86 -19.95
N GLU A 727 -4.80 -38.08 -20.38
CA GLU A 727 -3.62 -37.52 -19.71
C GLU A 727 -3.63 -35.98 -19.72
N LEU A 728 -4.16 -35.36 -20.79
CA LEU A 728 -4.36 -33.90 -20.86
C LEU A 728 -5.31 -33.39 -19.76
N ASP A 729 -6.37 -34.14 -19.49
CA ASP A 729 -7.39 -33.79 -18.51
C ASP A 729 -6.84 -33.98 -17.09
N GLN A 730 -6.07 -35.05 -16.86
CA GLN A 730 -5.32 -35.28 -15.61
C GLN A 730 -4.28 -34.18 -15.36
N TYR A 731 -3.51 -33.80 -16.38
CA TYR A 731 -2.58 -32.66 -16.33
C TYR A 731 -3.29 -31.37 -15.96
N MET A 732 -4.47 -31.11 -16.52
CA MET A 732 -5.20 -29.88 -16.22
C MET A 732 -5.73 -29.84 -14.79
N LEU A 733 -6.14 -30.98 -14.23
CA LEU A 733 -6.49 -31.08 -12.80
C LEU A 733 -5.26 -30.87 -11.90
N HIS A 734 -4.08 -31.36 -12.31
CA HIS A 734 -2.83 -31.04 -11.63
C HIS A 734 -2.54 -29.53 -11.65
N ARG A 735 -2.60 -28.89 -12.83
CA ARG A 735 -2.35 -27.44 -12.94
C ARG A 735 -3.37 -26.61 -12.15
N ILE A 736 -4.64 -27.02 -12.15
CA ILE A 736 -5.70 -26.45 -11.29
C ILE A 736 -5.27 -26.50 -9.82
N THR A 737 -4.73 -27.63 -9.37
CA THR A 737 -4.28 -27.80 -7.99
C THR A 737 -3.16 -26.81 -7.63
N GLU A 738 -2.17 -26.64 -8.51
CA GLU A 738 -1.09 -25.66 -8.31
C GLU A 738 -1.61 -24.22 -8.29
N VAL A 739 -2.45 -23.85 -9.26
CA VAL A 739 -3.02 -22.49 -9.37
C VAL A 739 -3.79 -22.09 -8.12
N PHE A 740 -4.65 -22.98 -7.62
CA PHE A 740 -5.47 -22.67 -6.46
C PHE A 740 -4.69 -22.76 -5.14
N ALA A 741 -3.58 -23.52 -5.10
CA ALA A 741 -2.62 -23.45 -4.00
C ALA A 741 -1.88 -22.09 -3.98
N GLU A 742 -1.40 -21.61 -5.12
CA GLU A 742 -0.78 -20.27 -5.26
C GLU A 742 -1.75 -19.15 -4.85
N ILE A 743 -3.01 -19.25 -5.26
CA ILE A 743 -4.06 -18.30 -4.84
C ILE A 743 -4.27 -18.35 -3.34
N THR A 744 -4.36 -19.55 -2.75
CA THR A 744 -4.53 -19.70 -1.30
C THR A 744 -3.38 -19.06 -0.54
N GLU A 745 -2.14 -19.31 -0.96
CA GLU A 745 -0.95 -18.68 -0.37
C GLU A 745 -1.00 -17.14 -0.46
N ALA A 746 -1.44 -16.59 -1.59
CA ALA A 746 -1.59 -15.15 -1.78
C ALA A 746 -2.59 -14.52 -0.81
N PHE A 747 -3.67 -15.22 -0.44
CA PHE A 747 -4.62 -14.75 0.58
C PHE A 747 -4.06 -14.89 1.99
N GLU A 748 -3.41 -16.01 2.30
CA GLU A 748 -2.81 -16.27 3.62
C GLU A 748 -1.64 -15.31 3.93
N SER A 749 -0.89 -14.90 2.92
CA SER A 749 0.19 -13.92 3.02
C SER A 749 -0.27 -12.46 2.86
N TYR A 750 -1.56 -12.24 2.59
CA TYR A 750 -2.16 -10.94 2.24
C TYR A 750 -1.56 -10.29 0.96
N GLN A 751 -0.91 -11.04 0.08
CA GLN A 751 -0.32 -10.54 -1.17
C GLN A 751 -1.30 -10.66 -2.35
N PHE A 752 -2.39 -9.90 -2.32
CA PHE A 752 -3.49 -10.02 -3.29
C PHE A 752 -3.07 -9.76 -4.76
N PHE A 753 -1.98 -9.02 -5.01
CA PHE A 753 -1.45 -8.84 -6.37
C PHE A 753 -0.99 -10.15 -7.01
N ARG A 754 -0.52 -11.11 -6.20
CA ARG A 754 -0.19 -12.47 -6.69
C ARG A 754 -1.46 -13.19 -7.12
N PHE A 755 -2.54 -13.10 -6.34
CA PHE A 755 -3.85 -13.63 -6.73
C PHE A 755 -4.30 -13.06 -8.09
N PHE A 756 -4.21 -11.73 -8.27
CA PHE A 756 -4.58 -11.08 -9.52
C PHE A 756 -3.81 -11.65 -10.72
N GLN A 757 -2.48 -11.77 -10.59
CA GLN A 757 -1.60 -12.31 -11.63
C GLN A 757 -1.91 -13.79 -11.92
N THR A 758 -2.07 -14.62 -10.89
CA THR A 758 -2.33 -16.05 -11.03
C THR A 758 -3.69 -16.31 -11.68
N VAL A 759 -4.76 -15.59 -11.29
CA VAL A 759 -6.09 -15.73 -11.95
C VAL A 759 -6.04 -15.29 -13.40
N GLN A 760 -5.39 -14.17 -13.70
CA GLN A 760 -5.25 -13.69 -15.07
C GLN A 760 -4.49 -14.72 -15.94
N ASN A 761 -3.37 -15.25 -15.44
CA ASN A 761 -2.58 -16.25 -16.14
C ASN A 761 -3.36 -17.55 -16.33
N PHE A 762 -4.07 -18.02 -15.31
CA PHE A 762 -4.89 -19.22 -15.42
C PHE A 762 -5.99 -19.07 -16.50
N CYS A 763 -6.73 -17.97 -16.47
CA CYS A 763 -7.80 -17.74 -17.45
C CYS A 763 -7.30 -17.59 -18.89
N VAL A 764 -6.15 -16.94 -19.09
CA VAL A 764 -5.62 -16.62 -20.42
C VAL A 764 -4.71 -17.72 -20.95
N VAL A 765 -3.69 -18.11 -20.19
CA VAL A 765 -2.60 -18.97 -20.64
C VAL A 765 -2.99 -20.44 -20.53
N ASP A 766 -3.47 -20.88 -19.37
CA ASP A 766 -3.75 -22.30 -19.12
C ASP A 766 -5.11 -22.72 -19.70
N LEU A 767 -6.16 -21.92 -19.49
CA LEU A 767 -7.49 -22.20 -20.01
C LEU A 767 -7.63 -21.75 -21.47
N SER A 768 -7.72 -20.44 -21.73
CA SER A 768 -8.13 -19.94 -23.06
C SER A 768 -7.19 -20.32 -24.19
N ASN A 769 -5.88 -20.12 -24.03
CA ASN A 769 -4.89 -20.31 -25.12
C ASN A 769 -4.44 -21.76 -25.30
N PHE A 770 -4.70 -22.62 -24.30
CA PHE A 770 -4.24 -24.00 -24.29
C PHE A 770 -5.41 -24.97 -24.15
N TYR A 771 -5.92 -25.18 -22.94
CA TYR A 771 -6.84 -26.28 -22.66
C TYR A 771 -8.18 -26.15 -23.41
N LEU A 772 -8.82 -24.97 -23.34
CA LEU A 772 -10.12 -24.72 -23.97
C LEU A 772 -10.02 -24.71 -25.50
N ASP A 773 -8.87 -24.33 -26.06
CA ASP A 773 -8.68 -24.30 -27.50
C ASP A 773 -8.57 -25.72 -28.07
N ILE A 774 -7.83 -26.60 -27.38
CA ILE A 774 -7.76 -28.05 -27.70
C ILE A 774 -9.12 -28.71 -27.48
N ALA A 775 -9.79 -28.36 -26.38
CA ALA A 775 -11.06 -28.96 -25.98
C ALA A 775 -12.20 -28.73 -26.98
N LYS A 776 -12.16 -27.67 -27.81
CA LYS A 776 -13.23 -27.37 -28.78
C LYS A 776 -13.55 -28.55 -29.70
N ASP A 777 -12.55 -29.26 -30.21
CA ASP A 777 -12.80 -30.45 -31.05
C ASP A 777 -13.61 -31.50 -30.27
N ARG A 778 -13.20 -31.81 -29.03
CA ARG A 778 -13.86 -32.80 -28.17
C ARG A 778 -15.28 -32.37 -27.78
N LEU A 779 -15.45 -31.10 -27.44
CA LEU A 779 -16.72 -30.54 -26.99
C LEU A 779 -17.74 -30.42 -28.12
N TYR A 780 -17.29 -30.02 -29.32
CA TYR A 780 -18.16 -29.62 -30.43
C TYR A 780 -18.43 -30.77 -31.40
N ILE A 781 -17.45 -31.65 -31.63
CA ILE A 781 -17.51 -32.66 -32.69
C ILE A 781 -17.99 -34.01 -32.15
N SER A 782 -17.57 -34.42 -30.96
CA SER A 782 -17.98 -35.71 -30.38
C SER A 782 -19.50 -35.79 -30.14
N SER A 783 -20.04 -37.01 -30.04
CA SER A 783 -21.44 -37.19 -29.63
C SER A 783 -21.69 -36.70 -28.20
N LEU A 784 -22.94 -36.38 -27.88
CA LEU A 784 -23.32 -35.77 -26.59
C LEU A 784 -22.88 -36.61 -25.38
N ASN A 785 -22.98 -37.93 -25.49
CA ASN A 785 -22.70 -38.89 -24.41
C ASN A 785 -21.36 -39.60 -24.55
N SER A 786 -20.52 -39.24 -25.53
CA SER A 786 -19.20 -39.85 -25.68
C SER A 786 -18.35 -39.65 -24.42
N PRO A 787 -17.62 -40.68 -23.95
CA PRO A 787 -16.67 -40.56 -22.84
C PRO A 787 -15.66 -39.43 -23.07
N ARG A 788 -15.18 -39.29 -24.32
CA ARG A 788 -14.30 -38.20 -24.80
C ARG A 788 -14.81 -36.80 -24.48
N ARG A 789 -16.12 -36.58 -24.58
CA ARG A 789 -16.73 -35.28 -24.27
C ARG A 789 -16.98 -35.11 -22.78
N ARG A 790 -17.43 -36.17 -22.10
CA ARG A 790 -17.73 -36.14 -20.65
C ARG A 790 -16.48 -35.98 -19.79
N SER A 791 -15.33 -36.52 -20.21
CA SER A 791 -14.04 -36.30 -19.54
C SER A 791 -13.68 -34.81 -19.52
N CYS A 792 -13.77 -34.16 -20.68
CA CYS A 792 -13.48 -32.74 -20.80
C CYS A 792 -14.46 -31.90 -19.96
N GLN A 793 -15.77 -32.19 -20.04
CA GLN A 793 -16.79 -31.46 -19.26
C GLN A 793 -16.58 -31.63 -17.74
N THR A 794 -16.10 -32.79 -17.29
CA THR A 794 -15.74 -33.01 -15.88
C THR A 794 -14.70 -32.00 -15.42
N VAL A 795 -13.61 -31.83 -16.16
CA VAL A 795 -12.57 -30.84 -15.84
C VAL A 795 -13.09 -29.40 -15.97
N LEU A 796 -13.94 -29.11 -16.97
CA LEU A 796 -14.54 -27.76 -17.10
C LEU A 796 -15.40 -27.40 -15.88
N ALA A 797 -16.17 -28.34 -15.36
CA ALA A 797 -16.99 -28.14 -14.17
C ALA A 797 -16.10 -27.84 -12.94
N VAL A 798 -15.05 -28.65 -12.73
CA VAL A 798 -14.07 -28.43 -11.65
C VAL A 798 -13.38 -27.07 -11.77
N ALA A 799 -12.96 -26.69 -12.98
CA ALA A 799 -12.32 -25.40 -13.22
C ALA A 799 -13.26 -24.23 -12.95
N LEU A 800 -14.53 -24.33 -13.37
CA LEU A 800 -15.52 -23.26 -13.22
C LEU A 800 -15.91 -23.05 -11.75
N GLU A 801 -16.22 -24.12 -11.03
CA GLU A 801 -16.60 -24.05 -9.62
C GLU A 801 -15.45 -23.47 -8.77
N ASN A 802 -14.23 -24.00 -8.92
CA ASN A 802 -13.08 -23.50 -8.16
C ASN A 802 -12.71 -22.07 -8.56
N LEU A 803 -12.84 -21.69 -9.84
CA LEU A 803 -12.63 -20.30 -10.27
C LEU A 803 -13.64 -19.36 -9.61
N ALA A 804 -14.94 -19.72 -9.59
CA ALA A 804 -15.98 -18.91 -8.96
C ALA A 804 -15.70 -18.70 -7.47
N VAL A 805 -15.34 -19.78 -6.76
CA VAL A 805 -14.98 -19.71 -5.33
C VAL A 805 -13.73 -18.86 -5.09
N ALA A 806 -12.67 -19.10 -5.85
CA ALA A 806 -11.38 -18.43 -5.65
C ALA A 806 -11.45 -16.91 -5.90
N ILE A 807 -12.27 -16.47 -6.85
CA ILE A 807 -12.44 -15.04 -7.14
C ILE A 807 -13.46 -14.37 -6.21
N ALA A 808 -14.29 -15.13 -5.48
CA ALA A 808 -15.39 -14.59 -4.67
C ALA A 808 -14.99 -13.53 -3.63
N PRO A 809 -13.82 -13.59 -2.96
CA PRO A 809 -13.41 -12.51 -2.06
C PRO A 809 -13.17 -11.16 -2.77
N VAL A 810 -12.73 -11.19 -4.03
CA VAL A 810 -12.34 -9.99 -4.79
C VAL A 810 -13.44 -9.59 -5.78
N LEU A 811 -13.80 -10.47 -6.70
CA LEU A 811 -14.83 -10.29 -7.73
C LEU A 811 -16.15 -10.89 -7.25
N CYS A 812 -16.65 -10.39 -6.12
CA CYS A 812 -17.76 -11.01 -5.40
C CYS A 812 -19.04 -11.09 -6.24
N HIS A 813 -19.31 -10.09 -7.08
CA HIS A 813 -20.51 -10.08 -7.91
C HIS A 813 -20.36 -11.06 -9.09
N LEU A 814 -19.21 -11.07 -9.77
CA LEU A 814 -18.95 -12.01 -10.86
C LEU A 814 -18.97 -13.46 -10.36
N ALA A 815 -18.40 -13.74 -9.20
CA ALA A 815 -18.42 -15.09 -8.60
C ALA A 815 -19.86 -15.58 -8.38
N GLU A 816 -20.70 -14.77 -7.75
CA GLU A 816 -22.10 -15.08 -7.50
C GLU A 816 -22.89 -15.20 -8.82
N ASP A 817 -22.63 -14.32 -9.78
CA ASP A 817 -23.26 -14.37 -11.11
C ASP A 817 -22.87 -15.66 -11.86
N ILE A 818 -21.63 -16.14 -11.73
CA ILE A 818 -21.23 -17.43 -12.30
C ILE A 818 -22.00 -18.57 -11.61
N TRP A 819 -22.08 -18.54 -10.27
CA TRP A 819 -22.72 -19.58 -9.47
C TRP A 819 -24.21 -19.73 -9.77
N GLN A 820 -24.94 -18.61 -9.85
CA GLN A 820 -26.38 -18.60 -10.18
C GLN A 820 -26.70 -19.10 -11.59
N TYR A 821 -25.71 -19.14 -12.48
CA TYR A 821 -25.86 -19.62 -13.85
C TYR A 821 -25.33 -21.04 -14.08
N LEU A 822 -24.85 -21.73 -13.03
CA LEU A 822 -24.47 -23.14 -13.14
C LEU A 822 -25.66 -23.96 -13.68
N PRO A 823 -25.46 -24.79 -14.71
CA PRO A 823 -26.55 -25.50 -15.38
C PRO A 823 -27.03 -26.76 -14.64
N TYR A 824 -26.39 -27.07 -13.51
CA TYR A 824 -26.68 -28.23 -12.65
C TYR A 824 -26.90 -27.78 -11.21
N GLN A 825 -27.54 -28.64 -10.44
CA GLN A 825 -27.79 -28.36 -9.03
C GLN A 825 -26.51 -28.48 -8.22
N THR A 826 -26.29 -27.50 -7.34
CA THR A 826 -25.26 -27.54 -6.31
C THR A 826 -25.93 -27.68 -4.94
N ALA A 827 -25.16 -28.10 -3.94
CA ALA A 827 -25.67 -28.20 -2.56
C ALA A 827 -25.99 -26.83 -1.91
N TYR A 828 -25.61 -25.73 -2.57
CA TYR A 828 -25.54 -24.39 -2.01
C TYR A 828 -26.13 -23.36 -2.96
N GLN A 829 -26.89 -22.40 -2.44
CA GLN A 829 -27.55 -21.41 -3.29
C GLN A 829 -26.60 -20.28 -3.71
N SER A 830 -25.68 -19.92 -2.82
CA SER A 830 -24.64 -18.91 -3.06
C SER A 830 -23.25 -19.54 -3.11
N VAL A 831 -22.34 -18.93 -3.89
CA VAL A 831 -20.93 -19.32 -3.94
C VAL A 831 -20.28 -19.26 -2.55
N PHE A 832 -20.71 -18.32 -1.71
CA PHE A 832 -20.14 -18.11 -0.37
C PHE A 832 -20.48 -19.21 0.64
N GLU A 833 -21.50 -20.02 0.35
CA GLU A 833 -21.88 -21.18 1.18
C GLU A 833 -21.05 -22.43 0.83
N SER A 834 -20.35 -22.43 -0.30
CA SER A 834 -19.65 -23.63 -0.81
C SER A 834 -18.34 -23.98 -0.07
N GLY A 835 -17.83 -23.03 0.72
CA GLY A 835 -16.52 -23.08 1.36
C GLY A 835 -15.38 -22.65 0.43
N TRP A 836 -14.14 -22.77 0.89
CA TRP A 836 -12.96 -22.52 0.06
C TRP A 836 -12.72 -23.65 -0.96
N VAL A 837 -11.83 -23.40 -1.93
CA VAL A 837 -11.53 -24.28 -3.06
C VAL A 837 -11.33 -25.74 -2.64
N LYS A 838 -11.87 -26.67 -3.43
CA LYS A 838 -11.84 -28.11 -3.15
C LYS A 838 -10.91 -28.78 -4.15
N LEU A 839 -9.78 -29.26 -3.65
CA LEU A 839 -8.75 -29.94 -4.42
C LEU A 839 -8.63 -31.37 -3.93
N GLU A 840 -8.74 -32.36 -4.82
CA GLU A 840 -8.54 -33.75 -4.47
C GLU A 840 -7.04 -34.08 -4.49
N GLN A 841 -6.55 -34.80 -3.47
CA GLN A 841 -5.12 -35.12 -3.36
C GLN A 841 -4.58 -35.91 -4.57
N GLN A 842 -5.43 -36.75 -5.17
CA GLN A 842 -5.10 -37.56 -6.35
C GLN A 842 -4.80 -36.73 -7.61
N TRP A 843 -5.18 -35.45 -7.66
CA TRP A 843 -4.86 -34.59 -8.80
C TRP A 843 -3.39 -34.14 -8.81
N GLN A 844 -2.65 -34.34 -7.70
CA GLN A 844 -1.23 -34.01 -7.64
C GLN A 844 -0.39 -35.07 -8.34
N ASN A 845 -0.08 -34.85 -9.62
CA ASN A 845 0.74 -35.74 -10.44
C ASN A 845 1.92 -34.98 -11.11
N PRO A 846 3.07 -34.83 -10.42
CA PRO A 846 4.24 -34.12 -10.94
C PRO A 846 4.89 -34.77 -12.17
N GLU A 847 4.75 -36.09 -12.32
CA GLU A 847 5.30 -36.84 -13.46
C GLU A 847 4.59 -36.44 -14.75
N VAL A 848 3.25 -36.46 -14.74
CA VAL A 848 2.42 -35.96 -15.86
C VAL A 848 2.72 -34.48 -16.15
N ALA A 849 2.88 -33.65 -15.11
CA ALA A 849 3.22 -32.24 -15.29
C ALA A 849 4.52 -32.03 -16.07
N THR A 850 5.55 -32.82 -15.77
CA THR A 850 6.85 -32.76 -16.45
C THR A 850 6.72 -33.08 -17.93
N SER A 851 6.02 -34.17 -18.28
CA SER A 851 5.76 -34.57 -19.66
C SER A 851 4.98 -33.50 -20.43
N TRP A 852 3.93 -32.95 -19.83
CA TRP A 852 3.07 -31.95 -20.47
C TRP A 852 3.74 -30.58 -20.61
N ASN A 853 4.64 -30.21 -19.72
CA ASN A 853 5.47 -29.01 -19.88
C ASN A 853 6.35 -29.10 -21.15
N THR A 854 6.92 -30.27 -21.43
CA THR A 854 7.64 -30.51 -22.69
C THR A 854 6.70 -30.41 -23.90
N LEU A 855 5.50 -31.00 -23.85
CA LEU A 855 4.49 -30.88 -24.91
C LEU A 855 4.04 -29.44 -25.17
N ARG A 856 3.90 -28.61 -24.13
CA ARG A 856 3.57 -27.18 -24.27
C ARG A 856 4.70 -26.40 -24.93
N THR A 857 5.95 -26.70 -24.60
CA THR A 857 7.12 -26.10 -25.25
C THR A 857 7.14 -26.45 -26.75
N ILE A 858 6.92 -27.73 -27.09
CA ILE A 858 6.80 -28.19 -28.48
C ILE A 858 5.67 -27.46 -29.20
N ARG A 859 4.48 -27.36 -28.59
CA ARG A 859 3.34 -26.64 -29.16
C ARG A 859 3.67 -25.17 -29.45
N THR A 860 4.47 -24.54 -28.59
CA THR A 860 4.88 -23.14 -28.78
C THR A 860 5.75 -22.99 -30.03
N GLU A 861 6.73 -23.88 -30.22
CA GLU A 861 7.57 -23.89 -31.42
C GLU A 861 6.76 -24.20 -32.69
N VAL A 862 5.80 -25.13 -32.61
CA VAL A 862 4.91 -25.44 -33.74
C VAL A 862 4.03 -24.26 -34.11
N ASN A 863 3.40 -23.61 -33.12
CA ASN A 863 2.55 -22.45 -33.33
C ASN A 863 3.31 -21.30 -33.98
N LYS A 864 4.58 -21.10 -33.63
CA LYS A 864 5.43 -20.09 -34.27
C LYS A 864 5.55 -20.28 -35.78
N VAL A 865 5.73 -21.52 -36.24
CA VAL A 865 5.82 -21.83 -37.68
C VAL A 865 4.44 -21.78 -38.35
N LEU A 866 3.38 -22.23 -37.67
CA LEU A 866 2.01 -22.12 -38.16
C LEU A 866 1.58 -20.66 -38.38
N GLU A 867 1.92 -19.76 -37.46
CA GLU A 867 1.62 -18.33 -37.62
C GLU A 867 2.42 -17.72 -38.77
N GLN A 868 3.69 -18.09 -38.97
CA GLN A 868 4.46 -17.65 -40.13
C GLN A 868 3.82 -18.08 -41.46
N ALA A 869 3.39 -19.35 -41.55
CA ALA A 869 2.68 -19.87 -42.71
C ALA A 869 1.33 -19.16 -42.94
N ARG A 870 0.66 -18.72 -41.86
CA ARG A 870 -0.60 -17.97 -41.94
C ARG A 870 -0.40 -16.52 -42.38
N GLU A 871 0.58 -15.82 -41.83
CA GLU A 871 0.93 -14.44 -42.21
C GLU A 871 1.30 -14.33 -43.69
N GLN A 872 2.00 -15.34 -44.20
CA GLN A 872 2.40 -15.43 -45.61
C GLN A 872 1.32 -16.06 -46.51
N LYS A 873 0.13 -16.32 -45.96
CA LYS A 873 -1.07 -16.81 -46.66
C LYS A 873 -0.91 -18.19 -47.32
N MET A 874 0.02 -19.01 -46.85
CA MET A 874 0.09 -20.41 -47.25
C MET A 874 -1.16 -21.15 -46.76
N ILE A 875 -1.56 -20.90 -45.52
CA ILE A 875 -2.74 -21.45 -44.87
C ILE A 875 -3.62 -20.32 -44.30
N GLY A 876 -4.94 -20.50 -44.29
CA GLY A 876 -5.88 -19.60 -43.61
C GLY A 876 -6.13 -20.00 -42.15
N SER A 877 -6.45 -21.27 -41.94
CA SER A 877 -6.60 -21.90 -40.62
C SER A 877 -5.43 -22.85 -40.33
N SER A 878 -5.09 -23.07 -39.05
CA SER A 878 -4.13 -24.13 -38.68
C SER A 878 -4.61 -25.52 -39.11
N LEU A 879 -5.92 -25.73 -39.24
CA LEU A 879 -6.50 -26.97 -39.75
C LEU A 879 -6.18 -27.20 -41.24
N GLU A 880 -5.70 -26.22 -42.00
CA GLU A 880 -5.24 -26.44 -43.38
C GLU A 880 -3.82 -27.01 -43.42
N ALA A 881 -3.15 -27.14 -42.27
CA ALA A 881 -1.76 -27.55 -42.17
C ALA A 881 -1.60 -29.05 -41.85
N LYS A 882 -0.50 -29.60 -42.39
CA LYS A 882 0.19 -30.78 -41.89
C LYS A 882 1.48 -30.33 -41.23
N VAL A 883 1.65 -30.69 -39.96
CA VAL A 883 2.86 -30.40 -39.19
C VAL A 883 3.82 -31.58 -39.31
N LEU A 884 5.07 -31.32 -39.64
CA LEU A 884 6.17 -32.28 -39.72
C LEU A 884 7.11 -32.03 -38.55
N LEU A 885 7.42 -33.06 -37.78
CA LEU A 885 8.26 -32.94 -36.59
C LEU A 885 9.41 -33.93 -36.67
N TYR A 886 10.62 -33.45 -36.40
CA TYR A 886 11.80 -34.27 -36.20
C TYR A 886 12.44 -33.93 -34.85
N PHE A 887 12.68 -34.95 -34.05
CA PHE A 887 13.30 -34.83 -32.73
C PHE A 887 14.70 -35.46 -32.75
N PRO A 888 15.75 -34.74 -32.32
CA PRO A 888 17.08 -35.32 -32.17
C PRO A 888 17.15 -36.41 -31.09
N SER A 889 16.33 -36.30 -30.03
CA SER A 889 16.21 -37.31 -28.98
C SER A 889 15.31 -38.46 -29.46
N GLU A 890 15.85 -39.67 -29.43
CA GLU A 890 15.12 -40.91 -29.76
C GLU A 890 14.07 -41.23 -28.70
N GLU A 891 14.39 -41.06 -27.41
CA GLU A 891 13.48 -41.26 -26.29
C GLU A 891 12.24 -40.35 -26.38
N LEU A 892 12.43 -39.05 -26.67
CA LEU A 892 11.32 -38.12 -26.84
C LEU A 892 10.47 -38.47 -28.06
N ARG A 893 11.09 -38.96 -29.14
CA ARG A 893 10.36 -39.41 -30.33
C ARG A 893 9.48 -40.61 -30.03
N GLU A 894 10.00 -41.61 -29.32
CA GLU A 894 9.25 -42.81 -28.90
C GLU A 894 8.07 -42.44 -27.99
N GLN A 895 8.30 -41.53 -27.03
CA GLN A 895 7.23 -41.01 -26.17
C GLN A 895 6.11 -40.33 -26.98
N LEU A 896 6.47 -39.47 -27.95
CA LEU A 896 5.50 -38.77 -28.79
C LEU A 896 4.80 -39.69 -29.80
N GLN A 897 5.42 -40.82 -30.16
CA GLN A 897 4.82 -41.85 -31.00
C GLN A 897 3.54 -42.43 -30.35
N ALA A 898 3.54 -42.56 -29.02
CA ALA A 898 2.36 -43.00 -28.27
C ALA A 898 1.17 -42.02 -28.41
N PHE A 899 1.44 -40.73 -28.61
CA PHE A 899 0.44 -39.69 -28.88
C PHE A 899 0.07 -39.57 -30.37
N ASN A 900 0.63 -40.38 -31.26
CA ASN A 900 0.31 -40.37 -32.69
C ASN A 900 0.37 -41.79 -33.29
N PRO A 901 -0.52 -42.71 -32.87
CA PRO A 901 -0.42 -44.13 -33.19
C PRO A 901 -0.63 -44.45 -34.69
N THR A 902 -1.23 -43.54 -35.47
CA THR A 902 -1.45 -43.73 -36.90
C THR A 902 -0.11 -43.64 -37.65
N LYS A 903 0.41 -44.80 -38.09
CA LYS A 903 1.51 -44.84 -39.08
C LYS A 903 1.01 -44.23 -40.39
N THR A 904 1.17 -42.92 -40.53
CA THR A 904 1.04 -42.28 -41.85
C THR A 904 2.31 -42.66 -42.61
N THR A 905 2.33 -43.84 -43.21
CA THR A 905 3.40 -44.27 -44.12
C THR A 905 3.48 -43.24 -45.24
N VAL A 906 4.54 -42.43 -45.23
CA VAL A 906 4.92 -41.67 -46.41
C VAL A 906 5.39 -42.69 -47.44
N ALA A 907 4.52 -43.05 -48.38
CA ALA A 907 4.94 -43.72 -49.59
C ALA A 907 5.75 -42.70 -50.40
N THR A 908 7.05 -42.96 -50.55
CA THR A 908 7.90 -42.31 -51.54
C THR A 908 7.30 -42.52 -52.94
N PRO A 909 7.25 -41.50 -53.82
CA PRO A 909 6.76 -41.70 -55.19
C PRO A 909 7.70 -42.64 -55.98
N PRO A 910 7.20 -43.38 -57.00
CA PRO A 910 8.03 -44.27 -57.81
C PRO A 910 8.91 -43.46 -58.78
N GLU A 911 10.17 -43.88 -58.92
CA GLU A 911 11.07 -43.41 -59.98
C GLU A 911 10.56 -43.89 -61.35
N GLU A 912 10.24 -42.96 -62.24
CA GLU A 912 9.94 -43.25 -63.65
C GLU A 912 11.17 -42.91 -64.51
N GLN A 913 11.74 -43.94 -65.12
CA GLN A 913 12.81 -43.86 -66.12
C GLN A 913 12.21 -43.57 -67.51
N VAL A 914 12.63 -42.48 -68.18
CA VAL A 914 12.59 -42.37 -69.64
C VAL A 914 13.90 -41.76 -70.17
N THR A 915 14.40 -42.43 -71.20
CA THR A 915 15.70 -42.41 -71.87
C THR A 915 16.00 -41.20 -72.77
N ALA A 916 17.27 -40.75 -72.71
CA ALA A 916 18.24 -40.36 -73.77
C ALA A 916 17.76 -39.48 -74.97
N THR A 917 18.44 -38.43 -75.43
CA THR A 917 19.86 -38.22 -75.85
C THR A 917 20.10 -36.69 -76.00
N VAL A 918 21.25 -36.06 -75.72
CA VAL A 918 22.51 -36.00 -76.52
C VAL A 918 23.57 -35.22 -75.69
N GLU A 919 24.82 -35.69 -75.68
CA GLU A 919 26.07 -35.00 -75.27
C GLU A 919 26.98 -34.85 -76.53
N PRO A 920 28.09 -34.05 -76.57
CA PRO A 920 28.98 -33.59 -75.48
C PRO A 920 29.29 -32.05 -75.57
N GLU A 921 30.08 -31.35 -74.75
CA GLU A 921 31.41 -31.65 -74.19
C GLU A 921 31.83 -30.56 -73.15
N GLU A 922 32.47 -31.03 -72.07
CA GLU A 922 33.46 -30.42 -71.15
C GLU A 922 33.21 -29.13 -70.34
N LEU A 923 33.11 -29.29 -68.99
CA LEU A 923 34.18 -28.94 -68.05
C LEU A 923 33.91 -29.52 -66.64
N THR A 924 34.89 -30.24 -66.10
CA THR A 924 34.95 -30.92 -64.80
C THR A 924 35.78 -30.09 -63.78
N PRO A 925 35.92 -30.46 -62.48
CA PRO A 925 34.90 -30.97 -61.54
C PRO A 925 35.11 -30.51 -60.05
N LEU A 926 34.24 -31.05 -59.18
CA LEU A 926 34.44 -31.48 -57.77
C LEU A 926 33.98 -30.57 -56.59
N GLU A 927 32.97 -31.13 -55.90
CA GLU A 927 32.89 -31.45 -54.46
C GLU A 927 32.85 -30.35 -53.40
N SER A 928 31.79 -30.40 -52.58
CA SER A 928 31.94 -30.32 -51.12
C SER A 928 30.78 -31.01 -50.40
N GLU A 929 31.14 -31.89 -49.46
CA GLU A 929 30.34 -32.32 -48.30
C GLU A 929 31.32 -32.49 -47.11
N PRO A 930 30.87 -32.59 -45.84
CA PRO A 930 31.05 -31.49 -44.89
C PRO A 930 31.67 -31.93 -43.55
N ARG A 931 31.94 -30.97 -42.66
CA ARG A 931 31.84 -31.15 -41.19
C ARG A 931 31.99 -29.85 -40.42
N GLY A 932 31.09 -29.63 -39.46
CA GLY A 932 31.45 -29.14 -38.13
C GLY A 932 31.15 -27.69 -37.78
N GLN A 933 30.02 -27.47 -37.10
CA GLN A 933 29.73 -26.29 -36.28
C GLN A 933 30.60 -26.26 -35.00
N LYS A 934 31.16 -25.09 -34.67
CA LYS A 934 31.32 -24.57 -33.30
C LYS A 934 31.19 -23.04 -33.33
N GLY A 935 30.51 -22.51 -32.30
CA GLY A 935 29.85 -21.20 -32.30
C GLY A 935 30.68 -19.98 -31.91
N ALA A 936 30.24 -18.84 -32.43
CA ALA A 936 29.83 -17.62 -31.74
C ALA A 936 30.80 -16.95 -30.72
N ALA A 937 32.02 -16.65 -31.16
CA ALA A 937 32.79 -15.49 -30.64
C ALA A 937 33.35 -14.61 -31.77
N THR A 938 33.13 -14.99 -33.03
CA THR A 938 33.80 -14.44 -34.22
C THR A 938 32.93 -13.51 -35.07
N GLN A 939 31.64 -13.35 -34.75
CA GLN A 939 30.69 -12.62 -35.59
C GLN A 939 30.65 -11.09 -35.33
N TRP A 940 31.27 -10.62 -34.24
CA TRP A 940 31.41 -9.19 -33.95
C TRP A 940 32.61 -8.56 -34.67
N LEU A 941 33.72 -9.30 -34.82
CA LEU A 941 34.93 -8.86 -35.54
C LEU A 941 34.72 -8.74 -37.06
N THR A 942 33.83 -9.55 -37.64
CA THR A 942 33.51 -9.51 -39.08
C THR A 942 32.70 -8.26 -39.46
N ASN A 943 31.82 -7.78 -38.58
CA ASN A 943 31.01 -6.58 -38.85
C ASN A 943 31.83 -5.28 -38.76
N LEU A 944 32.90 -5.26 -37.95
CA LEU A 944 33.82 -4.12 -37.87
C LEU A 944 34.68 -3.99 -39.14
N GLY A 945 35.12 -5.13 -39.71
CA GLY A 945 35.88 -5.17 -40.97
C GLY A 945 35.06 -4.74 -42.20
N ILE A 946 33.75 -5.00 -42.22
CA ILE A 946 32.84 -4.61 -43.30
C ILE A 946 32.56 -3.10 -43.29
N GLY A 947 32.54 -2.47 -42.10
CA GLY A 947 32.40 -1.01 -41.96
C GLY A 947 33.61 -0.23 -42.44
N ILE A 948 34.82 -0.74 -42.20
CA ILE A 948 36.08 -0.13 -42.64
C ILE A 948 36.25 -0.25 -44.16
N ASN A 949 35.85 -1.39 -44.75
CA ASN A 949 35.94 -1.62 -46.19
C ASN A 949 34.95 -0.74 -46.99
N LYS A 950 33.78 -0.42 -46.42
CA LYS A 950 32.81 0.53 -47.02
C LYS A 950 33.28 2.00 -46.97
N PHE A 951 34.08 2.37 -45.98
CA PHE A 951 34.67 3.71 -45.86
C PHE A 951 35.85 3.90 -46.85
N TYR A 952 36.61 2.83 -47.13
CA TYR A 952 37.71 2.83 -48.11
C TYR A 952 37.27 2.96 -49.57
N GLN A 953 36.00 2.67 -49.88
CA GLN A 953 35.48 2.71 -51.26
C GLN A 953 34.84 4.04 -51.68
N SER A 954 34.73 5.06 -50.80
CA SER A 954 33.88 6.23 -51.07
C SER A 954 34.54 7.62 -51.12
N ASN A 955 35.86 7.79 -50.98
CA ASN A 955 36.47 9.10 -51.26
C ASN A 955 37.98 9.03 -51.54
N SER A 956 38.38 9.47 -52.73
CA SER A 956 39.75 9.49 -53.21
C SER A 956 40.42 10.84 -52.94
N SER A 957 41.23 10.93 -51.88
CA SER A 957 42.44 11.74 -51.93
C SER A 957 43.48 11.20 -50.92
N LEU A 958 44.68 10.91 -51.41
CA LEU A 958 45.85 10.45 -50.63
C LEU A 958 46.14 11.30 -49.36
N PRO A 959 45.88 12.63 -49.31
CA PRO A 959 46.06 13.44 -48.11
C PRO A 959 45.16 13.02 -46.94
N ALA A 960 43.91 12.61 -47.20
CA ALA A 960 42.98 12.20 -46.14
C ALA A 960 43.42 10.90 -45.45
N GLN A 961 44.07 10.00 -46.20
CA GLN A 961 44.59 8.73 -45.68
C GLN A 961 45.82 8.93 -44.80
N VAL A 962 46.70 9.89 -45.15
CA VAL A 962 47.88 10.25 -44.33
C VAL A 962 47.46 10.96 -43.04
N VAL A 963 46.46 11.85 -43.11
CA VAL A 963 45.90 12.52 -41.92
C VAL A 963 45.21 11.53 -40.98
N LEU A 964 44.49 10.54 -41.52
CA LEU A 964 43.86 9.50 -40.70
C LEU A 964 44.90 8.58 -40.03
N LEU A 965 45.98 8.22 -40.73
CA LEU A 965 47.08 7.42 -40.16
C LEU A 965 47.84 8.19 -39.06
N LEU A 966 48.10 9.48 -39.26
CA LEU A 966 48.68 10.34 -38.22
C LEU A 966 47.73 10.54 -37.05
N ALA A 967 46.43 10.70 -37.29
CA ALA A 967 45.42 10.80 -36.23
C ALA A 967 45.32 9.51 -35.42
N VAL A 968 45.39 8.34 -36.06
CA VAL A 968 45.39 7.04 -35.36
C VAL A 968 46.66 6.85 -34.53
N LEU A 969 47.83 7.26 -35.03
CA LEU A 969 49.10 7.20 -34.27
C LEU A 969 49.13 8.17 -33.08
N ILE A 970 48.58 9.38 -33.24
CA ILE A 970 48.44 10.35 -32.16
C ILE A 970 47.42 9.86 -31.13
N PHE A 971 46.28 9.33 -31.58
CA PHE A 971 45.23 8.82 -30.70
C PHE A 971 45.69 7.59 -29.92
N SER A 972 46.46 6.69 -30.54
CA SER A 972 47.03 5.53 -29.84
C SER A 972 48.13 5.91 -28.85
N LYS A 973 48.90 6.98 -29.10
CA LYS A 973 49.85 7.53 -28.13
C LYS A 973 49.14 8.21 -26.94
N ILE A 974 48.11 9.02 -27.21
CA ILE A 974 47.26 9.63 -26.18
C ILE A 974 46.57 8.54 -25.35
N LEU A 975 46.07 7.48 -25.98
CA LEU A 975 45.44 6.37 -25.27
C LEU A 975 46.44 5.61 -24.38
N ALA A 976 47.68 5.41 -24.85
CA ALA A 976 48.73 4.79 -24.04
C ALA A 976 49.12 5.66 -22.84
N ASP A 977 49.24 6.98 -23.03
CA ASP A 977 49.55 7.93 -21.95
C ASP A 977 48.37 8.06 -20.96
N VAL A 978 47.12 8.05 -21.44
CA VAL A 978 45.91 8.05 -20.61
C VAL A 978 45.79 6.75 -19.81
N ILE A 979 46.08 5.59 -20.40
CA ILE A 979 46.12 4.31 -19.68
C ILE A 979 47.25 4.29 -18.63
N GLY A 980 48.40 4.90 -18.94
CA GLY A 980 49.51 5.08 -17.99
C GLY A 980 49.16 5.99 -16.81
N VAL A 981 48.34 7.03 -17.03
CA VAL A 981 47.84 7.93 -15.98
C VAL A 981 46.71 7.27 -15.19
N ILE A 982 45.81 6.53 -15.85
CA ILE A 982 44.71 5.78 -15.22
C ILE A 982 45.27 4.75 -14.24
N ASN A 983 46.27 3.96 -14.62
CA ASN A 983 46.87 2.95 -13.74
C ASN A 983 47.59 3.52 -12.49
N ASN A 984 47.87 4.82 -12.46
CA ASN A 984 48.51 5.50 -11.32
C ASN A 984 47.54 6.38 -10.52
N LEU A 985 46.24 6.39 -10.83
CA LEU A 985 45.24 7.18 -10.11
C LEU A 985 44.69 6.38 -8.90
N PRO A 986 44.88 6.87 -7.65
CA PRO A 986 44.48 6.17 -6.42
C PRO A 986 42.95 6.09 -6.19
N LEU A 987 42.14 6.44 -7.21
CA LEU A 987 40.67 6.48 -7.17
C LEU A 987 39.99 5.41 -8.03
N LEU A 988 40.76 4.55 -8.73
CA LEU A 988 40.19 3.46 -9.52
C LEU A 988 39.50 2.40 -8.67
N GLN A 989 40.03 2.09 -7.49
CA GLN A 989 39.46 1.06 -6.62
C GLN A 989 38.08 1.48 -6.06
N PRO A 990 37.88 2.72 -5.55
CA PRO A 990 36.54 3.24 -5.26
C PRO A 990 35.61 3.25 -6.47
N PHE A 991 36.09 3.62 -7.66
CA PHE A 991 35.28 3.63 -8.88
C PHE A 991 34.82 2.23 -9.31
N PHE A 992 35.69 1.22 -9.26
CA PHE A 992 35.32 -0.16 -9.55
C PHE A 992 34.39 -0.76 -8.49
N ILE A 993 34.49 -0.34 -7.22
CA ILE A 993 33.51 -0.70 -6.18
C ILE A 993 32.16 -0.07 -6.48
N LEU A 994 32.13 1.19 -6.95
CA LEU A 994 30.89 1.90 -7.27
C LEU A 994 30.23 1.36 -8.55
N VAL A 995 31.03 1.03 -9.57
CA VAL A 995 30.58 0.32 -10.78
C VAL A 995 30.17 -1.10 -10.44
N GLY A 996 30.89 -1.79 -9.55
CA GLY A 996 30.55 -3.13 -9.08
C GLY A 996 29.24 -3.15 -8.28
N ALA A 997 29.03 -2.17 -7.40
CA ALA A 997 27.77 -1.96 -6.70
C ALA A 997 26.64 -1.61 -7.68
N GLY A 998 26.91 -0.74 -8.66
CA GLY A 998 25.97 -0.41 -9.73
C GLY A 998 25.60 -1.62 -10.60
N TYR A 999 26.58 -2.46 -10.95
CA TYR A 999 26.36 -3.69 -11.71
C TYR A 999 25.66 -4.76 -10.86
N THR A 1000 25.93 -4.83 -9.56
CA THR A 1000 25.26 -5.72 -8.61
C THR A 1000 23.80 -5.31 -8.43
N VAL A 1001 23.51 -4.01 -8.30
CA VAL A 1001 22.14 -3.48 -8.26
C VAL A 1001 21.46 -3.68 -9.60
N TRP A 1002 22.12 -3.42 -10.73
CA TRP A 1002 21.57 -3.68 -12.06
C TRP A 1002 21.32 -5.18 -12.29
N PHE A 1003 22.20 -6.06 -11.81
CA PHE A 1003 22.06 -7.52 -11.88
C PHE A 1003 20.93 -8.00 -10.96
N LEU A 1004 20.82 -7.47 -9.73
CA LEU A 1004 19.73 -7.72 -8.80
C LEU A 1004 18.39 -7.27 -9.39
N VAL A 1005 18.33 -6.08 -9.96
CA VAL A 1005 17.13 -5.56 -10.60
C VAL A 1005 16.77 -6.39 -11.83
N ARG A 1006 17.73 -6.63 -12.72
CA ARG A 1006 17.46 -7.30 -14.02
C ARG A 1006 17.22 -8.80 -13.91
N TYR A 1007 17.87 -9.49 -12.97
CA TYR A 1007 17.85 -10.96 -12.88
C TYR A 1007 17.24 -11.51 -11.57
N LEU A 1008 17.15 -10.73 -10.49
CA LEU A 1008 16.49 -11.16 -9.24
C LEU A 1008 15.09 -10.55 -9.08
N LEU A 1009 14.88 -9.30 -9.49
CA LEU A 1009 13.58 -8.63 -9.36
C LEU A 1009 12.70 -8.77 -10.62
N PHE A 1010 13.30 -8.93 -11.82
CA PHE A 1010 12.55 -8.98 -13.09
C PHE A 1010 12.83 -10.21 -13.98
N ALA A 1011 13.40 -11.30 -13.45
CA ALA A 1011 13.58 -12.53 -14.23
C ALA A 1011 12.25 -13.26 -14.48
N ALA A 1012 11.98 -13.58 -15.74
CA ALA A 1012 10.73 -14.17 -16.21
C ALA A 1012 10.58 -15.68 -15.91
N ASN A 1013 11.57 -16.34 -15.31
CA ASN A 1013 11.47 -17.76 -14.91
C ASN A 1013 12.30 -18.06 -13.65
N ARG A 1014 11.62 -18.27 -12.51
CA ARG A 1014 12.25 -18.46 -11.19
C ARG A 1014 12.94 -19.82 -11.01
N GLN A 1015 12.63 -20.81 -11.85
CA GLN A 1015 13.24 -22.14 -11.81
C GLN A 1015 14.71 -22.13 -12.22
N GLU A 1016 15.07 -21.37 -13.26
CA GLU A 1016 16.45 -21.29 -13.76
C GLU A 1016 17.38 -20.59 -12.74
N LEU A 1017 16.81 -19.67 -11.94
CA LEU A 1017 17.52 -18.99 -10.86
C LEU A 1017 17.76 -19.92 -9.66
N SER A 1018 16.81 -20.78 -9.32
CA SER A 1018 16.95 -21.80 -8.27
C SER A 1018 18.07 -22.79 -8.58
N GLU A 1019 18.15 -23.27 -9.83
CA GLU A 1019 19.18 -24.20 -10.25
C GLU A 1019 20.57 -23.55 -10.30
N LYS A 1020 20.70 -22.33 -10.83
CA LYS A 1020 21.96 -21.59 -10.82
C LYS A 1020 22.43 -21.22 -9.41
N ILE A 1021 21.51 -20.90 -8.49
CA ILE A 1021 21.85 -20.68 -7.08
C ILE A 1021 22.31 -21.97 -6.43
N ARG A 1022 21.70 -23.12 -6.75
CA ARG A 1022 22.14 -24.44 -6.26
C ARG A 1022 23.54 -24.80 -6.77
N GLU A 1023 23.80 -24.62 -8.07
CA GLU A 1023 25.13 -24.79 -8.68
C GLU A 1023 26.17 -23.86 -8.05
N LEU A 1024 25.86 -22.57 -7.90
CA LEU A 1024 26.76 -21.62 -7.24
C LEU A 1024 27.00 -21.98 -5.77
N LYS A 1025 26.01 -22.52 -5.06
CA LYS A 1025 26.15 -22.96 -3.67
C LYS A 1025 27.06 -24.18 -3.55
N GLU A 1026 26.96 -25.14 -4.48
CA GLU A 1026 27.84 -26.31 -4.57
C GLU A 1026 29.28 -25.93 -4.95
N VAL A 1027 29.45 -25.00 -5.90
CA VAL A 1027 30.77 -24.54 -6.36
C VAL A 1027 31.49 -23.67 -5.32
N THR A 1028 30.75 -22.91 -4.50
CA THR A 1028 31.36 -21.95 -3.55
C THR A 1028 31.54 -22.52 -2.14
N LEU A 1029 30.70 -23.47 -1.71
CA LEU A 1029 30.69 -23.96 -0.32
C LEU A 1029 31.09 -25.43 -0.15
N GLY A 1030 31.20 -26.21 -1.22
CA GLY A 1030 31.48 -27.66 -1.16
C GLY A 1030 30.33 -28.47 -0.53
N GLU A 1031 30.25 -29.76 -0.85
CA GLU A 1031 29.14 -30.61 -0.37
C GLU A 1031 29.08 -30.70 1.16
N PRO A 1032 27.89 -30.54 1.79
CA PRO A 1032 27.72 -30.85 3.19
C PRO A 1032 27.52 -32.37 3.38
N THR A 1033 28.44 -32.99 4.10
CA THR A 1033 28.29 -34.36 4.64
C THR A 1033 26.96 -34.51 5.37
N PRO A 1034 26.16 -35.58 5.14
CA PRO A 1034 24.90 -35.77 5.83
C PRO A 1034 25.13 -36.08 7.31
N VAL A 1035 24.66 -35.18 8.18
CA VAL A 1035 24.60 -35.40 9.63
C VAL A 1035 23.38 -36.27 9.93
N THR A 1036 23.63 -37.49 10.41
CA THR A 1036 22.64 -38.36 11.02
C THR A 1036 22.23 -37.78 12.38
N VAL A 1037 20.95 -37.44 12.53
CA VAL A 1037 20.36 -37.06 13.82
C VAL A 1037 19.72 -38.31 14.43
N ASP A 1038 20.28 -38.74 15.56
CA ASP A 1038 19.75 -39.79 16.43
C ASP A 1038 18.39 -39.36 17.02
N VAL A 1039 17.32 -40.08 16.68
CA VAL A 1039 16.02 -39.95 17.31
C VAL A 1039 15.92 -41.00 18.41
N GLN A 1040 15.95 -40.53 19.67
CA GLN A 1040 15.67 -41.37 20.84
C GLN A 1040 14.24 -41.90 20.79
N THR A 1041 14.14 -43.22 20.84
CA THR A 1041 12.93 -44.04 20.84
C THR A 1041 12.12 -43.87 22.12
N THR A 1042 10.85 -43.47 22.00
CA THR A 1042 9.79 -43.83 22.95
C THR A 1042 8.95 -44.98 22.36
N LYS A 1043 8.85 -46.07 23.13
CA LYS A 1043 8.12 -47.30 22.78
C LYS A 1043 6.62 -47.07 22.59
N PRO A 1044 5.98 -47.78 21.65
CA PRO A 1044 4.62 -48.26 21.81
C PRO A 1044 4.60 -49.77 22.09
N VAL A 1045 3.83 -50.14 23.10
CA VAL A 1045 3.46 -51.52 23.45
C VAL A 1045 2.15 -51.88 22.75
N SER A 1046 2.02 -53.17 22.45
CA SER A 1046 0.84 -54.00 22.14
C SER A 1046 0.49 -54.23 20.66
N GLU A 1047 0.86 -55.44 20.21
CA GLU A 1047 0.36 -56.16 19.03
C GLU A 1047 -1.14 -56.49 19.13
N PRO A 1048 -1.83 -56.63 17.99
CA PRO A 1048 -2.99 -57.51 17.85
C PRO A 1048 -2.65 -58.80 17.05
N PRO A 1049 -3.43 -59.88 17.23
CA PRO A 1049 -2.99 -61.25 16.98
C PRO A 1049 -3.18 -61.73 15.53
N LYS A 1050 -2.34 -62.69 15.12
CA LYS A 1050 -2.51 -63.51 13.91
C LYS A 1050 -3.37 -64.75 14.19
N ILE A 1051 -4.45 -64.95 13.41
CA ILE A 1051 -5.11 -66.25 13.16
C ILE A 1051 -5.61 -66.20 11.70
N ASN A 1052 -4.96 -66.86 10.74
CA ASN A 1052 -4.99 -68.27 10.30
C ASN A 1052 -6.08 -68.57 9.24
N HIS A 1053 -5.62 -69.18 8.14
CA HIS A 1053 -6.35 -69.50 6.91
C HIS A 1053 -7.52 -70.46 7.09
N GLN A 1054 -8.58 -70.31 6.27
CA GLN A 1054 -9.36 -71.44 5.77
C GLN A 1054 -9.91 -71.21 4.35
N LYS A 1055 -9.98 -72.34 3.63
CA LYS A 1055 -10.18 -72.55 2.18
C LYS A 1055 -11.65 -72.59 1.76
N THR A 1056 -11.82 -72.70 0.43
CA THR A 1056 -12.96 -73.19 -0.39
C THR A 1056 -13.97 -72.11 -0.81
N SER A 1057 -14.41 -71.99 -2.07
CA SER A 1057 -14.63 -73.02 -3.10
C SER A 1057 -14.60 -72.47 -4.53
N THR A 1058 -14.02 -73.25 -5.43
CA THR A 1058 -14.11 -73.25 -6.91
C THR A 1058 -15.56 -73.37 -7.39
N VAL A 1059 -15.94 -72.73 -8.51
CA VAL A 1059 -16.78 -73.29 -9.60
C VAL A 1059 -16.91 -72.31 -10.80
N GLN A 1060 -16.53 -72.84 -11.97
CA GLN A 1060 -16.95 -72.57 -13.36
C GLN A 1060 -16.60 -71.26 -14.07
N GLN A 1061 -15.51 -71.37 -14.85
CA GLN A 1061 -15.39 -70.79 -16.19
C GLN A 1061 -16.47 -71.34 -17.13
N THR A 1062 -17.17 -70.46 -17.82
CA THR A 1062 -17.68 -70.71 -19.18
C THR A 1062 -17.26 -69.56 -20.07
N SER A 1063 -16.49 -69.92 -21.08
CA SER A 1063 -15.96 -69.12 -22.17
C SER A 1063 -17.04 -68.76 -23.20
N ASN A 1064 -16.96 -67.57 -23.80
CA ASN A 1064 -16.87 -67.34 -25.25
C ASN A 1064 -17.42 -65.96 -25.63
N ILE A 1065 -16.53 -64.99 -25.86
CA ILE A 1065 -16.75 -63.90 -26.82
C ILE A 1065 -15.49 -63.86 -27.71
N PRO A 1066 -15.62 -63.78 -29.06
CA PRO A 1066 -14.52 -64.03 -29.98
C PRO A 1066 -13.39 -63.00 -29.82
N THR A 1067 -12.19 -63.52 -29.65
CA THR A 1067 -10.93 -62.78 -29.46
C THR A 1067 -10.32 -62.35 -30.79
N GLU A 1068 -11.08 -61.64 -31.63
CA GLU A 1068 -10.60 -61.20 -32.96
C GLU A 1068 -11.12 -59.82 -33.42
N ALA A 1069 -11.50 -58.93 -32.49
CA ALA A 1069 -11.91 -57.55 -32.79
C ALA A 1069 -11.28 -56.47 -31.89
N LEU A 1070 -10.06 -56.71 -31.39
CA LEU A 1070 -9.30 -55.73 -30.61
C LEU A 1070 -7.89 -55.57 -31.19
N SER A 1071 -7.81 -55.07 -32.41
CA SER A 1071 -6.59 -54.46 -32.93
C SER A 1071 -6.73 -52.94 -32.85
N GLU A 1072 -5.75 -52.32 -32.19
CA GLU A 1072 -5.53 -50.88 -31.99
C GLU A 1072 -6.15 -50.25 -30.74
N ILE A 1073 -5.38 -50.30 -29.64
CA ILE A 1073 -5.51 -49.33 -28.55
C ILE A 1073 -5.02 -47.98 -29.11
N THR A 1074 -5.95 -47.13 -29.53
CA THR A 1074 -5.67 -45.72 -29.81
C THR A 1074 -5.51 -44.98 -28.46
N ASN A 1075 -4.76 -43.87 -28.40
CA ASN A 1075 -4.55 -43.14 -27.13
C ASN A 1075 -5.82 -42.46 -26.57
N ASN A 1076 -6.98 -42.72 -27.18
CA ASN A 1076 -8.30 -42.34 -26.71
C ASN A 1076 -8.41 -40.89 -26.23
N VAL A 1077 -7.75 -39.92 -26.90
CA VAL A 1077 -8.16 -38.50 -27.08
C VAL A 1077 -6.99 -37.52 -27.31
N ASP A 1078 -5.78 -37.85 -26.87
CA ASP A 1078 -4.63 -36.94 -26.81
C ASP A 1078 -3.75 -37.00 -28.07
N GLU A 1079 -4.34 -37.04 -29.27
CA GLU A 1079 -3.51 -37.09 -30.48
C GLU A 1079 -2.75 -35.76 -30.71
N LEU A 1080 -1.50 -35.84 -31.17
CA LEU A 1080 -0.66 -34.67 -31.46
C LEU A 1080 -1.33 -33.65 -32.40
N ARG A 1081 -2.15 -34.11 -33.34
CA ARG A 1081 -2.87 -33.22 -34.27
C ARG A 1081 -3.88 -32.31 -33.55
N TYR A 1082 -4.50 -32.76 -32.46
CA TYR A 1082 -5.37 -31.92 -31.64
C TYR A 1082 -4.57 -30.96 -30.78
N LEU A 1083 -3.41 -31.41 -30.26
CA LEU A 1083 -2.49 -30.57 -29.52
C LEU A 1083 -1.94 -29.42 -30.38
N PHE A 1084 -1.70 -29.62 -31.67
CA PHE A 1084 -1.20 -28.57 -32.58
C PHE A 1084 -2.30 -27.88 -33.40
N LEU A 1085 -3.56 -28.28 -33.21
CA LEU A 1085 -4.71 -27.76 -33.96
C LEU A 1085 -4.49 -27.82 -35.48
N ALA A 1086 -3.91 -28.93 -35.94
CA ALA A 1086 -3.59 -29.22 -37.32
C ALA A 1086 -4.39 -30.43 -37.80
N SER A 1087 -4.61 -30.58 -39.11
CA SER A 1087 -5.35 -31.74 -39.61
C SER A 1087 -4.51 -33.01 -39.59
N GLN A 1088 -3.19 -32.87 -39.77
CA GLN A 1088 -2.26 -33.98 -39.90
C GLN A 1088 -0.95 -33.67 -39.17
N VAL A 1089 -0.34 -34.68 -38.55
CA VAL A 1089 0.99 -34.58 -37.93
C VAL A 1089 1.84 -35.77 -38.34
N GLY A 1090 3.03 -35.51 -38.87
CA GLY A 1090 4.02 -36.52 -39.22
C GLY A 1090 5.22 -36.45 -38.28
N LEU A 1091 5.49 -37.52 -37.55
CA LEU A 1091 6.76 -37.74 -36.87
C LEU A 1091 7.75 -38.34 -37.87
N LEU A 1092 8.88 -37.67 -38.10
CA LEU A 1092 9.86 -38.04 -39.10
C LEU A 1092 11.12 -38.63 -38.47
N ASP A 1093 11.71 -39.62 -39.16
CA ASP A 1093 12.99 -40.21 -38.75
C ASP A 1093 14.21 -39.38 -39.17
N SER A 1094 14.02 -38.43 -40.09
CA SER A 1094 15.06 -37.60 -40.66
C SER A 1094 14.54 -36.18 -40.95
N PRO A 1095 15.36 -35.13 -40.76
CA PRO A 1095 14.95 -33.74 -41.00
C PRO A 1095 14.82 -33.37 -42.48
N LYS A 1096 15.26 -34.22 -43.43
CA LYS A 1096 15.33 -33.89 -44.86
C LYS A 1096 14.02 -33.33 -45.43
N ALA A 1097 12.86 -33.90 -45.05
CA ALA A 1097 11.57 -33.42 -45.52
C ALA A 1097 11.15 -32.07 -44.91
N ILE A 1098 11.67 -31.73 -43.72
CA ILE A 1098 11.46 -30.42 -43.08
C ILE A 1098 12.36 -29.37 -43.73
N GLU A 1099 13.60 -29.71 -44.07
CA GLU A 1099 14.53 -28.82 -44.77
C GLU A 1099 14.00 -28.41 -46.16
N SER A 1100 13.20 -29.27 -46.79
CA SER A 1100 12.49 -28.97 -48.05
C SER A 1100 11.17 -28.23 -47.87
N ALA A 1101 10.64 -28.10 -46.65
CA ALA A 1101 9.40 -27.39 -46.40
C ALA A 1101 9.63 -25.87 -46.44
N GLU A 1102 8.75 -25.14 -47.15
CA GLU A 1102 8.84 -23.68 -47.30
C GLU A 1102 8.85 -22.95 -45.94
N TYR A 1103 8.08 -23.47 -44.98
CA TYR A 1103 8.00 -22.95 -43.62
C TYR A 1103 8.57 -24.00 -42.67
N ASN A 1104 9.73 -23.71 -42.12
CA ASN A 1104 10.37 -24.56 -41.14
C ASN A 1104 11.12 -23.76 -40.08
N SER A 1105 11.36 -24.39 -38.94
CA SER A 1105 12.22 -23.87 -37.89
C SER A 1105 13.03 -24.98 -37.26
N LYS A 1106 14.18 -24.60 -36.69
CA LYS A 1106 15.04 -25.49 -35.91
C LYS A 1106 15.29 -24.86 -34.55
N SER A 1107 15.03 -25.64 -33.50
CA SER A 1107 15.35 -25.34 -32.11
C SER A 1107 16.32 -26.39 -31.57
N GLU A 1108 16.70 -26.26 -30.30
CA GLU A 1108 17.53 -27.25 -29.61
C GLU A 1108 16.79 -28.59 -29.39
N ILE A 1109 15.47 -28.54 -29.21
CA ILE A 1109 14.66 -29.72 -28.85
C ILE A 1109 13.99 -30.39 -30.06
N LEU A 1110 13.70 -29.64 -31.14
CA LEU A 1110 13.06 -30.18 -32.34
C LEU A 1110 13.30 -29.34 -33.60
N GLN A 1111 13.05 -29.96 -34.76
CA GLN A 1111 12.81 -29.28 -36.03
C GLN A 1111 11.33 -29.39 -36.41
N VAL A 1112 10.76 -28.29 -36.87
CA VAL A 1112 9.35 -28.18 -37.27
C VAL A 1112 9.29 -27.80 -38.74
N GLY A 1113 8.47 -28.49 -39.53
CA GLY A 1113 8.06 -28.09 -40.87
C GLY A 1113 6.55 -27.96 -40.95
N VAL A 1114 6.05 -27.01 -41.73
CA VAL A 1114 4.62 -26.84 -42.02
C VAL A 1114 4.40 -26.93 -43.52
N VAL A 1115 3.50 -27.82 -43.92
CA VAL A 1115 3.03 -27.97 -45.30
C VAL A 1115 1.50 -28.00 -45.32
N LYS A 1116 0.87 -27.93 -46.51
CA LYS A 1116 -0.59 -28.08 -46.62
C LYS A 1116 -1.00 -29.52 -46.30
N ALA A 1117 -2.10 -29.67 -45.56
CA ALA A 1117 -2.72 -30.96 -45.30
C ALA A 1117 -3.23 -31.59 -46.60
N ALA A 1118 -3.07 -32.90 -46.74
CA ALA A 1118 -3.57 -33.65 -47.89
C ALA A 1118 -5.08 -33.94 -47.75
N GLY A 1119 -5.76 -34.14 -48.88
CA GLY A 1119 -7.18 -34.49 -48.94
C GLY A 1119 -8.12 -33.29 -49.04
N GLU A 1120 -9.39 -33.50 -48.73
CA GLU A 1120 -10.44 -32.48 -48.81
C GLU A 1120 -10.87 -32.02 -47.42
N LYS A 1121 -11.58 -30.89 -47.34
CA LYS A 1121 -12.06 -30.31 -46.08
C LYS A 1121 -13.40 -30.91 -45.66
N CYS A 1122 -13.49 -31.42 -44.44
CA CYS A 1122 -14.74 -31.90 -43.88
C CYS A 1122 -15.71 -30.75 -43.57
N ASP A 1123 -16.97 -30.88 -44.01
CA ASP A 1123 -18.01 -29.86 -43.80
C ASP A 1123 -18.40 -29.64 -42.33
N ARG A 1124 -18.15 -30.64 -41.47
CA ARG A 1124 -18.54 -30.64 -40.06
C ARG A 1124 -17.41 -30.21 -39.12
N CYS A 1125 -16.24 -30.85 -39.16
CA CYS A 1125 -15.12 -30.54 -38.24
C CYS A 1125 -14.04 -29.64 -38.86
N TRP A 1126 -14.13 -29.34 -40.16
CA TRP A 1126 -13.17 -28.50 -40.90
C TRP A 1126 -11.74 -29.04 -40.98
N ASN A 1127 -11.47 -30.26 -40.51
CA ASN A 1127 -10.22 -30.95 -40.76
C ASN A 1127 -10.13 -31.42 -42.21
N TYR A 1128 -8.91 -31.50 -42.72
CA TYR A 1128 -8.56 -32.06 -44.01
C TYR A 1128 -8.23 -33.55 -43.86
N SER A 1129 -8.95 -34.39 -44.61
CA SER A 1129 -8.76 -35.84 -44.60
C SER A 1129 -8.77 -36.38 -46.03
N THR A 1130 -7.96 -37.40 -46.27
CA THR A 1130 -7.97 -38.18 -47.52
C THR A 1130 -9.15 -39.13 -47.60
N ASP A 1131 -9.86 -39.31 -46.48
CA ASP A 1131 -10.90 -40.33 -46.31
C ASP A 1131 -12.31 -39.75 -46.45
N ILE A 1132 -12.43 -38.50 -46.91
CA ILE A 1132 -13.71 -37.87 -47.22
C ILE A 1132 -14.33 -38.54 -48.46
N GLY A 1133 -15.62 -38.86 -48.37
CA GLY A 1133 -16.36 -39.48 -49.46
C GLY A 1133 -16.33 -41.02 -49.46
N ILE A 1134 -15.67 -41.65 -48.47
CA ILE A 1134 -15.68 -43.11 -48.31
C ILE A 1134 -17.09 -43.62 -47.97
N GLU A 1135 -17.83 -42.91 -47.11
CA GLU A 1135 -19.21 -43.26 -46.76
C GLU A 1135 -20.22 -42.56 -47.68
N PRO A 1136 -20.96 -43.29 -48.53
CA PRO A 1136 -21.85 -42.68 -49.53
C PRO A 1136 -23.00 -41.87 -48.92
N GLU A 1137 -23.44 -42.20 -47.71
CA GLU A 1137 -24.50 -41.48 -46.99
C GLU A 1137 -24.05 -40.09 -46.51
N HIS A 1138 -22.74 -39.89 -46.36
CA HIS A 1138 -22.13 -38.66 -45.85
C HIS A 1138 -20.90 -38.24 -46.69
N PRO A 1139 -21.09 -37.88 -47.98
CA PRO A 1139 -19.99 -37.76 -48.94
C PRO A 1139 -19.03 -36.60 -48.66
N THR A 1140 -19.40 -35.62 -47.83
CA THR A 1140 -18.57 -34.46 -47.47
C THR A 1140 -18.02 -34.53 -46.04
N LEU A 1141 -18.20 -35.68 -45.37
CA LEU A 1141 -17.71 -35.91 -44.01
C LEU A 1141 -16.49 -36.83 -43.98
N CYS A 1142 -15.62 -36.60 -42.99
CA CYS A 1142 -14.58 -37.55 -42.65
C CYS A 1142 -15.14 -38.69 -41.79
N GLU A 1143 -14.41 -39.79 -41.72
CA GLU A 1143 -14.69 -41.01 -40.98
C GLU A 1143 -15.03 -40.75 -39.50
N ARG A 1144 -14.33 -39.80 -38.87
CA ARG A 1144 -14.62 -39.38 -37.49
C ARG A 1144 -15.98 -38.70 -37.34
N CYS A 1145 -16.33 -37.81 -38.27
CA CYS A 1145 -17.61 -37.11 -38.19
C CYS A 1145 -18.78 -38.04 -38.45
N VAL A 1146 -18.62 -39.02 -39.34
CA VAL A 1146 -19.61 -40.10 -39.56
C VAL A 1146 -19.78 -40.93 -38.28
N SER A 1147 -18.68 -41.32 -37.65
CA SER A 1147 -18.71 -42.06 -36.37
C SER A 1147 -19.38 -41.25 -35.26
N ALA A 1148 -19.09 -39.94 -35.17
CA ALA A 1148 -19.68 -39.06 -34.17
C ALA A 1148 -21.17 -38.82 -34.36
N LEU A 1149 -21.66 -38.82 -35.60
CA LEU A 1149 -23.10 -38.71 -35.90
C LEU A 1149 -23.86 -40.02 -35.65
N SER A 1150 -23.17 -41.16 -35.61
CA SER A 1150 -23.75 -42.48 -35.37
C SER A 1150 -23.60 -42.97 -33.93
N ASP A 1151 -23.15 -42.10 -33.00
CA ASP A 1151 -22.87 -42.41 -31.59
C ASP A 1151 -21.88 -43.58 -31.38
N LYS A 1152 -20.97 -43.79 -32.34
CA LYS A 1152 -19.95 -44.86 -32.33
C LYS A 1152 -18.52 -44.33 -32.14
N PHE A 1153 -18.39 -43.07 -31.71
CA PHE A 1153 -17.14 -42.32 -31.69
C PHE A 1153 -16.39 -42.37 -30.36
#